data_AF-A0A8S8XNH6-F1
#
_entry.id   AF-A0A8S8XNH6-F1
#
_cell.length_a   1.000
_cell.length_b   1.000
_cell.length_c   1.000
_cell.angle_alpha   90.00
_cell.angle_beta   90.00
_cell.angle_gamma   90.00
#
_symmetry.space_group_name_H-M   'P 1'
#
loop_
_entity.id
_entity.type
_entity.pdbx_description
1 polymer ?
#
loop_
_entity_poly.entity_id
_entity_poly.type
_entity_poly.pdbx_seq_one_letter_code
_entity_poly.pdbx_strand_id
1 'polypeptide(L)'
;MPSERARLAIAMTLLMVISPVSYAGVSNWSGPSMINSDGTPTVVDGFTVPTNATVMDGWVHVTNSPLPSSSDSGIVWDEDSFGSGNMIGVEMNDDGELVLKDDGTRSNVSTFDVGEIEVILNSDYTYSPGWRRVFVKSSSTNLSGCSGSAGDYIQHGLDHNFNQILDSDELIDTLVFCESFANDDVITSLSIDDSGTGYSSGNLSATGGGGSGFSGTYSVSSGIESITINNGGSGFDTTDQVQIQCQCDGTGAQASVGSVDSSGAITSINIDSAGSGYQSTDVIAVGVANGTGESLTANVYSTGIIHSATVTDGGSNYTSSPTIVISDANGTDGDISAVLGDYYEYEVDILPESSGANCTHSGFKVLAGLDLNENRNLDSTEISETVFICHESKLWRATTFLDLNGTIFGEEQTLAHGIVPSSSPQGLVSAGTMPGEPVPAGTFGHLVVPAQTVPNNQYISAYYLTFDHWYHLDSTISGGGDGTWVEYRLQSDSNWGNWSYMEPQGGYPSTLSTDAPVPSGASSPVPVFASDSHSGWVTSNFSLSSLSGIDQADNIQFRFVIWTHPDSTNERPGWFIDQIEIINEGVDLDVWHHGCYTTTASSCTYNSNAYGVLERNIDLTGTNSSSKIEFNMEWDLEGGSSDNACVELSLNGNTWADISSSTSSTSSDCSARSGPIPGNGYTADNGQTYGDQSGEFRLVSFEIPSGFQDQSSVDIRIVVDTSSSFNYGGGTPDRREGLTISQFRVVDYDGSTMFVDDFSSPSTMSHYGMPDSQGNPAPDDWIYRIVTKGVQSEMIGFEDSTANSPTVSEAPGWTRSTSGTCSNDKCKFTLNKLSSNSGPPLTASFPYAYGVGFSGNYENGIDEARLISPSYDIPLNGTSYLTFDHWSCSEAGWDGGAVFIKVNNGAWQYFDPGWYSGTASSFAGHNLQGMGIFTMDHCTGTAFSGTWASTSQMTNLRANLDAYKGDSVKFKFAFGSDGYYGLAGWFIDNAGVQISNYGIPGSWLSPSISLDSDRKFNLGFVDIEGHAGEDGWIRGSLLEASTGAQVPGFSNISFPFSLAGVDAEQYPQVRLKIHMGSDDPEQTPRLEKVHIGGKRVLNADSGQNGWEYSAGIEVVDGLLNATAITGTISSEFVFSLAPSRGNNQRKHFQHSFRNNLR
;
A
#
# COMPACT_ATOMS: atom_id res chain seq x y z
N MET A 1 -55.86 -63.93 52.07
CA MET A 1 -55.95 -62.49 51.76
C MET A 1 -55.51 -62.30 50.31
N PRO A 2 -56.47 -62.18 49.35
CA PRO A 2 -56.38 -61.11 48.37
C PRO A 2 -57.78 -60.72 47.79
N SER A 3 -58.55 -59.88 48.46
CA SER A 3 -59.79 -59.33 47.86
C SER A 3 -59.87 -57.80 47.88
N GLU A 4 -59.10 -57.12 48.72
CA GLU A 4 -59.14 -55.65 48.81
C GLU A 4 -58.26 -54.97 47.75
N ARG A 5 -57.07 -55.53 47.45
CA ARG A 5 -56.20 -54.98 46.38
C ARG A 5 -56.81 -55.11 44.99
N ALA A 6 -57.58 -56.19 44.73
CA ALA A 6 -58.29 -56.37 43.47
C ALA A 6 -59.46 -55.38 43.32
N ARG A 7 -60.18 -55.07 44.40
CA ARG A 7 -61.29 -54.11 44.36
C ARG A 7 -60.82 -52.66 44.25
N LEU A 8 -59.72 -52.31 44.90
CA LEU A 8 -59.10 -50.99 44.74
C LEU A 8 -58.51 -50.83 43.34
N ALA A 9 -57.85 -51.87 42.80
CA ALA A 9 -57.35 -51.86 41.43
C ALA A 9 -58.50 -51.77 40.42
N ILE A 10 -59.57 -52.57 40.56
CA ILE A 10 -60.75 -52.49 39.69
C ILE A 10 -61.44 -51.14 39.81
N ALA A 11 -61.55 -50.55 41.01
CA ALA A 11 -62.15 -49.24 41.21
C ALA A 11 -61.28 -48.10 40.65
N MET A 12 -59.94 -48.19 40.74
CA MET A 12 -59.02 -47.22 40.13
C MET A 12 -58.97 -47.38 38.61
N THR A 13 -59.02 -48.61 38.08
CA THR A 13 -59.15 -48.86 36.64
C THR A 13 -60.50 -48.39 36.12
N LEU A 14 -61.60 -48.58 36.87
CA LEU A 14 -62.89 -47.97 36.53
C LEU A 14 -62.77 -46.44 36.58
N LEU A 15 -62.20 -45.84 37.63
CA LEU A 15 -62.03 -44.38 37.72
C LEU A 15 -61.14 -43.79 36.62
N MET A 16 -60.14 -44.53 36.12
CA MET A 16 -59.33 -44.15 34.95
C MET A 16 -60.07 -44.35 33.61
N VAL A 17 -61.07 -45.24 33.56
CA VAL A 17 -61.92 -45.46 32.37
C VAL A 17 -63.14 -44.51 32.35
N ILE A 18 -63.55 -43.98 33.51
CA ILE A 18 -64.71 -43.06 33.64
C ILE A 18 -64.26 -41.60 33.89
N SER A 19 -62.98 -41.32 34.11
CA SER A 19 -62.46 -39.96 34.07
C SER A 19 -62.63 -39.41 32.64
N PRO A 20 -63.16 -38.20 32.45
CA PRO A 20 -63.22 -37.59 31.13
C PRO A 20 -61.79 -37.56 30.59
N VAL A 21 -61.54 -38.31 29.53
CA VAL A 21 -60.29 -38.22 28.78
C VAL A 21 -60.32 -36.81 28.21
N SER A 22 -59.58 -35.88 28.82
CA SER A 22 -59.31 -34.58 28.23
C SER A 22 -58.56 -34.86 26.94
N TYR A 23 -59.30 -34.86 25.83
CA TYR A 23 -58.72 -35.04 24.51
C TYR A 23 -58.09 -33.70 24.14
N ALA A 24 -56.77 -33.62 24.20
CA ALA A 24 -56.04 -32.54 23.56
C ALA A 24 -56.16 -32.78 22.04
N GLY A 25 -57.13 -32.13 21.41
CA GLY A 25 -57.29 -32.12 19.97
C GLY A 25 -56.66 -30.86 19.40
N VAL A 26 -55.85 -31.01 18.34
CA VAL A 26 -55.41 -29.88 17.51
C VAL A 26 -56.49 -29.64 16.46
N SER A 27 -57.05 -28.43 16.41
CA SER A 27 -57.96 -28.02 15.33
C SER A 27 -57.14 -27.27 14.29
N ASN A 28 -56.95 -27.88 13.12
CA ASN A 28 -56.18 -27.27 12.04
C ASN A 28 -56.99 -26.18 11.34
N TRP A 29 -56.29 -25.19 10.77
CA TRP A 29 -56.89 -24.15 9.96
C TRP A 29 -57.77 -24.74 8.84
N SER A 30 -59.04 -24.36 8.82
CA SER A 30 -60.05 -24.74 7.82
C SER A 30 -60.43 -23.59 6.88
N GLY A 31 -59.85 -22.41 7.06
CA GLY A 31 -60.06 -21.26 6.19
C GLY A 31 -59.23 -21.35 4.89
N PRO A 32 -59.43 -20.41 3.94
CA PRO A 32 -58.59 -20.29 2.75
C PRO A 32 -57.13 -20.01 3.13
N SER A 33 -56.18 -20.46 2.32
CA SER A 33 -54.74 -20.19 2.47
C SER A 33 -54.37 -18.74 2.19
N MET A 34 -55.26 -17.96 1.57
CA MET A 34 -55.14 -16.51 1.38
C MET A 34 -56.48 -15.84 1.68
N ILE A 35 -56.45 -14.75 2.45
CA ILE A 35 -57.63 -13.91 2.75
C ILE A 35 -57.50 -12.63 1.95
N ASN A 36 -58.32 -12.48 0.91
CA ASN A 36 -58.32 -11.27 0.08
C ASN A 36 -59.36 -10.26 0.60
N SER A 37 -59.01 -8.96 0.59
CA SER A 37 -59.92 -7.88 0.97
C SER A 37 -59.90 -6.76 -0.08
N ASP A 38 -61.10 -6.43 -0.57
CA ASP A 38 -61.33 -5.31 -1.49
C ASP A 38 -61.65 -4.01 -0.72
N GLY A 39 -61.00 -3.79 0.43
CA GLY A 39 -61.23 -2.61 1.27
C GLY A 39 -62.49 -2.67 2.13
N THR A 40 -63.12 -3.85 2.23
CA THR A 40 -64.22 -4.13 3.17
C THR A 40 -63.80 -5.23 4.15
N PRO A 41 -64.27 -5.20 5.42
CA PRO A 41 -63.88 -6.20 6.40
C PRO A 41 -64.26 -7.62 5.95
N THR A 42 -63.27 -8.47 5.73
CA THR A 42 -63.46 -9.89 5.41
C THR A 42 -63.37 -10.71 6.69
N VAL A 43 -64.41 -11.46 7.03
CA VAL A 43 -64.44 -12.37 8.18
C VAL A 43 -64.39 -13.81 7.67
N VAL A 44 -63.48 -14.60 8.25
CA VAL A 44 -63.24 -15.99 7.85
C VAL A 44 -63.27 -16.87 9.09
N ASP A 45 -64.01 -17.97 9.02
CA ASP A 45 -64.03 -18.99 10.08
C ASP A 45 -62.79 -19.88 9.95
N GLY A 46 -61.81 -19.66 10.82
CA GLY A 46 -60.49 -20.28 10.73
C GLY A 46 -60.39 -21.70 11.26
N PHE A 47 -61.21 -22.09 12.22
CA PHE A 47 -61.25 -23.43 12.81
C PHE A 47 -62.55 -23.62 13.58
N THR A 48 -62.96 -24.86 13.81
CA THR A 48 -64.14 -25.20 14.63
C THR A 48 -63.69 -26.00 15.84
N VAL A 49 -64.18 -25.64 17.03
CA VAL A 49 -63.96 -26.40 18.28
C VAL A 49 -65.29 -26.86 18.87
N PRO A 50 -65.35 -28.01 19.55
CA PRO A 50 -66.58 -28.46 20.23
C PRO A 50 -67.02 -27.45 21.30
N THR A 51 -68.33 -27.26 21.46
CA THR A 51 -68.96 -26.23 22.32
C THR A 51 -68.59 -26.31 23.82
N ASN A 52 -67.92 -27.38 24.26
CA ASN A 52 -67.47 -27.60 25.64
C ASN A 52 -65.93 -27.75 25.77
N ALA A 53 -65.15 -27.38 24.75
CA ALA A 53 -63.68 -27.41 24.78
C ALA A 53 -63.09 -26.08 25.30
N THR A 54 -61.94 -26.14 25.96
CA THR A 54 -61.13 -24.97 26.34
C THR A 54 -59.92 -24.89 25.41
N VAL A 55 -59.75 -23.77 24.70
CA VAL A 55 -58.55 -23.52 23.89
C VAL A 55 -57.42 -23.15 24.85
N MET A 56 -56.35 -23.95 24.86
CA MET A 56 -55.21 -23.76 25.74
C MET A 56 -54.11 -22.90 25.10
N ASP A 57 -53.95 -23.00 23.78
CA ASP A 57 -52.98 -22.27 22.96
C ASP A 57 -53.45 -22.26 21.49
N GLY A 58 -52.93 -21.34 20.68
CA GLY A 58 -53.24 -21.23 19.26
C GLY A 58 -52.14 -20.51 18.48
N TRP A 59 -51.54 -21.23 17.53
CA TRP A 59 -50.49 -20.69 16.66
C TRP A 59 -51.05 -20.37 15.28
N VAL A 60 -50.76 -19.16 14.79
CA VAL A 60 -51.13 -18.72 13.43
C VAL A 60 -49.86 -18.22 12.76
N HIS A 61 -49.47 -18.88 11.67
CA HIS A 61 -48.37 -18.45 10.83
C HIS A 61 -48.92 -17.49 9.79
N VAL A 62 -48.63 -16.19 9.95
CA VAL A 62 -48.98 -15.16 8.96
C VAL A 62 -47.73 -14.85 8.16
N THR A 63 -47.75 -15.15 6.87
CA THR A 63 -46.71 -14.71 5.93
C THR A 63 -47.33 -13.93 4.77
N ASN A 64 -46.55 -13.02 4.21
CA ASN A 64 -46.95 -12.18 3.08
C ASN A 64 -46.58 -12.85 1.73
N SER A 65 -47.23 -13.96 1.38
CA SER A 65 -47.06 -14.58 0.06
C SER A 65 -48.36 -14.59 -0.76
N PRO A 66 -48.66 -13.57 -1.61
CA PRO A 66 -48.15 -12.21 -1.71
C PRO A 66 -49.28 -11.16 -1.53
N LEU A 67 -48.94 -9.96 -1.03
CA LEU A 67 -49.75 -8.76 -1.30
C LEU A 67 -49.82 -8.54 -2.82
N PRO A 68 -50.85 -7.86 -3.39
CA PRO A 68 -50.82 -7.48 -4.79
C PRO A 68 -49.59 -6.61 -5.05
N SER A 69 -48.53 -7.21 -5.58
CA SER A 69 -47.26 -6.57 -5.92
C SER A 69 -47.18 -6.35 -7.43
N SER A 70 -46.23 -5.52 -7.85
CA SER A 70 -45.79 -5.46 -9.25
C SER A 70 -45.34 -6.84 -9.74
N SER A 71 -45.35 -7.07 -11.06
CA SER A 71 -44.68 -8.22 -11.69
C SER A 71 -43.16 -8.06 -11.74
N ASP A 72 -42.68 -6.85 -11.47
CA ASP A 72 -41.27 -6.52 -11.24
C ASP A 72 -40.90 -6.86 -9.79
N SER A 73 -39.75 -7.50 -9.59
CA SER A 73 -39.23 -7.86 -8.25
C SER A 73 -38.79 -6.63 -7.45
N GLY A 74 -38.60 -5.47 -8.10
CA GLY A 74 -38.02 -4.30 -7.46
C GLY A 74 -36.53 -4.52 -7.14
N ILE A 75 -35.95 -3.59 -6.39
CA ILE A 75 -34.58 -3.67 -5.90
C ILE A 75 -34.62 -4.22 -4.47
N VAL A 76 -33.79 -5.22 -4.18
CA VAL A 76 -33.55 -5.71 -2.83
C VAL A 76 -32.07 -5.54 -2.57
N TRP A 77 -31.75 -4.86 -1.48
CA TRP A 77 -30.39 -4.79 -0.97
C TRP A 77 -30.29 -5.58 0.32
N ASP A 78 -29.30 -6.46 0.36
CA ASP A 78 -28.94 -7.37 1.45
C ASP A 78 -27.41 -7.38 1.63
N GLU A 79 -26.84 -8.37 2.30
CA GLU A 79 -25.40 -8.53 2.59
C GLU A 79 -24.47 -8.07 1.44
N ASP A 80 -24.58 -8.68 0.26
CA ASP A 80 -23.74 -8.37 -0.91
C ASP A 80 -23.93 -6.91 -1.37
N SER A 81 -25.16 -6.39 -1.24
CA SER A 81 -25.50 -5.03 -1.64
C SER A 81 -25.05 -3.99 -0.61
N PHE A 82 -25.08 -4.33 0.68
CA PHE A 82 -24.56 -3.45 1.73
C PHE A 82 -23.05 -3.30 1.60
N GLY A 83 -22.34 -4.39 1.30
CA GLY A 83 -20.90 -4.38 1.06
C GLY A 83 -20.47 -3.55 -0.15
N SER A 84 -21.36 -3.35 -1.13
CA SER A 84 -21.10 -2.46 -2.29
C SER A 84 -21.55 -1.01 -2.08
N GLY A 85 -22.24 -0.70 -0.98
CA GLY A 85 -22.60 0.67 -0.61
C GLY A 85 -21.59 1.33 0.32
N ASN A 86 -21.64 2.67 0.43
CA ASN A 86 -20.72 3.42 1.28
C ASN A 86 -21.21 3.44 2.73
N MET A 87 -20.42 2.91 3.65
CA MET A 87 -20.69 2.81 5.08
C MET A 87 -19.92 3.88 5.86
N ILE A 88 -20.63 4.70 6.65
CA ILE A 88 -20.04 5.72 7.53
C ILE A 88 -20.58 5.51 8.94
N GLY A 89 -19.75 5.11 9.90
CA GLY A 89 -20.20 4.84 11.28
C GLY A 89 -21.12 3.62 11.44
N VAL A 90 -21.23 2.80 10.40
CA VAL A 90 -21.90 1.50 10.38
C VAL A 90 -20.91 0.45 9.87
N GLU A 91 -21.15 -0.80 10.20
CA GLU A 91 -20.40 -1.96 9.70
C GLU A 91 -21.33 -3.13 9.45
N MET A 92 -20.83 -4.16 8.76
CA MET A 92 -21.55 -5.40 8.57
C MET A 92 -21.11 -6.43 9.62
N ASN A 93 -22.05 -7.07 10.28
CA ASN A 93 -21.73 -8.13 11.24
C ASN A 93 -21.56 -9.50 10.55
N ASP A 94 -21.16 -10.51 11.33
CA ASP A 94 -20.96 -11.90 10.84
C ASP A 94 -22.24 -12.56 10.28
N ASP A 95 -23.41 -11.98 10.54
CA ASP A 95 -24.71 -12.44 10.04
C ASP A 95 -25.15 -11.72 8.74
N GLY A 96 -24.30 -10.86 8.17
CA GLY A 96 -24.57 -10.12 6.94
C GLY A 96 -25.50 -8.91 7.10
N GLU A 97 -25.70 -8.43 8.33
CA GLU A 97 -26.58 -7.29 8.63
C GLU A 97 -25.80 -6.02 8.89
N LEU A 98 -26.38 -4.88 8.52
CA LEU A 98 -25.84 -3.57 8.81
C LEU A 98 -26.12 -3.19 10.27
N VAL A 99 -25.07 -2.86 11.02
CA VAL A 99 -25.08 -2.44 12.43
C VAL A 99 -24.29 -1.15 12.63
N LEU A 100 -24.47 -0.45 13.75
CA LEU A 100 -23.59 0.65 14.14
C LEU A 100 -22.18 0.11 14.42
N LYS A 101 -21.18 0.86 13.98
CA LYS A 101 -19.78 0.57 14.28
C LYS A 101 -19.51 0.87 15.76
N ASP A 102 -18.81 -0.03 16.45
CA ASP A 102 -18.31 0.23 17.79
C ASP A 102 -17.29 1.38 17.75
N ASP A 103 -17.51 2.44 18.54
CA ASP A 103 -16.59 3.57 18.60
C ASP A 103 -15.32 3.29 19.43
N GLY A 104 -15.26 2.12 20.09
CA GLY A 104 -14.09 1.65 20.82
C GLY A 104 -13.80 2.38 22.13
N THR A 105 -14.55 3.44 22.48
CA THR A 105 -14.23 4.30 23.64
C THR A 105 -14.40 3.61 24.99
N ARG A 106 -15.14 2.50 25.03
CA ARG A 106 -15.29 1.64 26.23
C ARG A 106 -14.39 0.42 26.23
N SER A 107 -13.83 0.09 25.06
CA SER A 107 -12.96 -1.06 24.89
C SER A 107 -11.61 -0.82 25.54
N ASN A 108 -11.04 -1.87 26.11
CA ASN A 108 -9.68 -1.85 26.62
C ASN A 108 -8.87 -2.86 25.82
N VAL A 109 -8.49 -2.42 24.62
CA VAL A 109 -7.71 -3.18 23.65
C VAL A 109 -6.35 -2.50 23.52
N SER A 110 -5.28 -3.26 23.74
CA SER A 110 -3.92 -2.76 23.63
C SER A 110 -3.37 -3.05 22.25
N THR A 111 -3.10 -2.00 21.48
CA THR A 111 -2.37 -2.03 20.20
C THR A 111 -0.85 -2.18 20.41
N PHE A 112 -0.40 -2.09 21.67
CA PHE A 112 1.00 -2.16 22.09
C PHE A 112 1.93 -1.04 21.59
N ASP A 113 1.36 -0.04 20.96
CA ASP A 113 2.06 1.14 20.45
C ASP A 113 2.31 2.13 21.58
N VAL A 114 3.36 1.86 22.35
CA VAL A 114 3.66 2.56 23.60
C VAL A 114 5.11 3.02 23.68
N GLY A 115 5.34 4.03 24.51
CA GLY A 115 6.63 4.70 24.65
C GLY A 115 6.76 5.89 23.71
N GLU A 116 7.96 6.43 23.60
CA GLU A 116 8.32 7.44 22.58
C GLU A 116 8.46 6.74 21.23
N ILE A 117 7.67 7.19 20.23
CA ILE A 117 7.56 6.56 18.91
C ILE A 117 7.97 7.60 17.86
N GLU A 118 9.22 7.51 17.42
CA GLU A 118 9.72 8.26 16.29
C GLU A 118 9.42 7.52 14.99
N VAL A 119 8.59 8.16 14.15
CA VAL A 119 8.14 7.62 12.86
C VAL A 119 8.81 8.32 11.68
N ILE A 120 9.07 7.55 10.63
CA ILE A 120 9.68 8.00 9.38
C ILE A 120 8.78 7.53 8.25
N LEU A 121 8.31 8.47 7.41
CA LEU A 121 7.53 8.18 6.21
C LEU A 121 8.23 7.14 5.34
N ASN A 122 7.44 6.26 4.73
CA ASN A 122 7.92 5.37 3.68
C ASN A 122 8.62 6.18 2.57
N SER A 123 9.68 5.62 1.97
CA SER A 123 10.37 6.21 0.83
C SER A 123 9.52 6.39 -0.42
N ASP A 124 8.37 5.71 -0.51
CA ASP A 124 7.41 5.88 -1.60
C ASP A 124 6.75 7.27 -1.59
N TYR A 125 6.76 7.95 -0.43
CA TYR A 125 6.38 9.36 -0.31
C TYR A 125 7.61 10.25 -0.50
N THR A 126 7.51 11.20 -1.43
CA THR A 126 8.58 12.20 -1.66
C THR A 126 8.06 13.59 -1.33
N TYR A 127 8.95 14.52 -1.01
CA TYR A 127 8.54 15.89 -0.70
C TYR A 127 9.60 16.92 -1.05
N SER A 128 9.17 18.11 -1.42
CA SER A 128 10.06 19.23 -1.73
C SER A 128 9.84 20.37 -0.72
N PRO A 129 10.90 21.11 -0.34
CA PRO A 129 12.30 20.81 -0.61
C PRO A 129 12.74 19.53 0.11
N GLY A 130 13.66 18.80 -0.52
CA GLY A 130 14.43 17.76 0.16
C GLY A 130 15.21 18.34 1.32
N TRP A 131 15.47 17.52 2.34
CA TRP A 131 16.11 17.94 3.59
C TRP A 131 17.60 17.59 3.63
N ARG A 132 18.00 16.56 2.89
CA ARG A 132 19.35 16.02 2.91
C ARG A 132 20.25 16.91 2.06
N ARG A 133 21.43 17.23 2.59
CA ARG A 133 22.50 17.86 1.80
C ARG A 133 23.20 16.80 0.98
N VAL A 134 23.48 17.12 -0.28
CA VAL A 134 24.33 16.34 -1.18
C VAL A 134 25.46 17.22 -1.68
N PHE A 135 26.58 16.62 -2.05
CA PHE A 135 27.75 17.36 -2.51
C PHE A 135 28.55 16.59 -3.56
N VAL A 136 29.36 17.33 -4.33
CA VAL A 136 30.38 16.80 -5.24
C VAL A 136 31.69 17.50 -4.95
N LYS A 137 32.76 16.73 -4.68
CA LYS A 137 34.15 17.20 -4.58
C LYS A 137 34.83 17.03 -5.95
N SER A 138 35.51 18.06 -6.42
CA SER A 138 36.33 18.01 -7.64
C SER A 138 37.50 19.00 -7.55
N SER A 139 38.48 18.87 -8.44
CA SER A 139 39.60 19.78 -8.59
C SER A 139 39.59 20.47 -9.96
N SER A 140 40.27 21.62 -10.07
CA SER A 140 40.50 22.32 -11.35
C SER A 140 41.87 22.98 -11.34
N THR A 141 42.55 22.98 -12.49
CA THR A 141 43.83 23.70 -12.68
C THR A 141 43.66 25.19 -12.98
N ASN A 142 42.41 25.64 -13.19
CA ASN A 142 42.08 27.03 -13.45
C ASN A 142 40.72 27.34 -12.82
N LEU A 143 40.74 27.72 -11.54
CA LEU A 143 39.54 28.01 -10.78
C LEU A 143 39.37 29.53 -10.62
N SER A 144 38.24 30.08 -11.05
CA SER A 144 37.97 31.53 -10.98
C SER A 144 37.96 32.04 -9.53
N GLY A 145 37.47 31.24 -8.58
CA GLY A 145 37.53 31.52 -7.15
C GLY A 145 38.96 31.60 -6.59
N CYS A 146 39.93 31.00 -7.28
CA CYS A 146 41.36 31.06 -6.97
C CYS A 146 42.12 32.05 -7.86
N SER A 147 41.45 33.04 -8.44
CA SER A 147 42.05 33.99 -9.38
C SER A 147 42.74 33.33 -10.59
N GLY A 148 42.30 32.14 -10.97
CA GLY A 148 42.85 31.35 -12.09
C GLY A 148 43.95 30.35 -11.70
N SER A 149 44.29 30.24 -10.41
CA SER A 149 45.18 29.19 -9.89
C SER A 149 44.44 27.85 -9.76
N ALA A 150 45.21 26.77 -9.57
CA ALA A 150 44.67 25.45 -9.28
C ALA A 150 44.07 25.38 -7.86
N GLY A 151 43.14 24.45 -7.66
CA GLY A 151 42.50 24.22 -6.38
C GLY A 151 41.36 23.22 -6.43
N ASP A 152 40.89 22.87 -5.24
CA ASP A 152 39.76 21.99 -5.00
C ASP A 152 38.48 22.81 -4.77
N TYR A 153 37.33 22.21 -5.08
CA TYR A 153 36.04 22.80 -4.77
C TYR A 153 35.01 21.74 -4.40
N ILE A 154 34.07 22.14 -3.54
CA ILE A 154 32.92 21.33 -3.13
C ILE A 154 31.67 22.08 -3.52
N GLN A 155 30.91 21.52 -4.44
CA GLN A 155 29.55 21.96 -4.74
C GLN A 155 28.58 21.24 -3.81
N HIS A 156 27.61 21.94 -3.23
CA HIS A 156 26.60 21.30 -2.38
C HIS A 156 25.21 21.92 -2.53
N GLY A 157 24.19 21.12 -2.23
CA GLY A 157 22.80 21.39 -2.52
C GLY A 157 21.83 20.58 -1.65
N LEU A 158 20.53 20.78 -1.85
CA LEU A 158 19.48 19.96 -1.22
C LEU A 158 19.00 18.90 -2.20
N ASP A 159 18.98 17.65 -1.74
CA ASP A 159 18.57 16.47 -2.49
C ASP A 159 17.04 16.45 -2.67
N HIS A 160 16.54 17.18 -3.67
CA HIS A 160 15.12 17.42 -3.89
C HIS A 160 14.38 16.18 -4.41
N ASN A 161 15.10 15.28 -5.10
CA ASN A 161 14.54 14.06 -5.68
C ASN A 161 14.90 12.78 -4.89
N PHE A 162 15.61 12.93 -3.77
CA PHE A 162 16.03 11.84 -2.85
C PHE A 162 16.93 10.78 -3.50
N ASN A 163 17.65 11.12 -4.59
CA ASN A 163 18.56 10.22 -5.27
C ASN A 163 19.97 10.21 -4.64
N GLN A 164 20.24 11.10 -3.67
CA GLN A 164 21.52 11.27 -2.97
C GLN A 164 22.69 11.74 -3.86
N ILE A 165 22.37 12.33 -5.00
CA ILE A 165 23.30 12.86 -6.00
C ILE A 165 22.99 14.33 -6.15
N LEU A 166 24.02 15.18 -6.25
CA LEU A 166 23.82 16.60 -6.49
C LEU A 166 23.49 16.86 -7.97
N ASP A 167 22.27 17.28 -8.23
CA ASP A 167 21.82 17.72 -9.56
C ASP A 167 21.99 19.24 -9.75
N SER A 168 21.94 19.71 -11.00
CA SER A 168 22.21 21.12 -11.33
C SER A 168 21.19 22.10 -10.74
N ASP A 169 19.96 21.65 -10.53
CA ASP A 169 18.83 22.37 -9.95
C ASP A 169 18.80 22.30 -8.42
N GLU A 170 19.72 21.55 -7.81
CA GLU A 170 19.88 21.42 -6.36
C GLU A 170 21.02 22.28 -5.81
N LEU A 171 21.93 22.72 -6.68
CA LEU A 171 23.12 23.49 -6.30
C LEU A 171 22.76 24.78 -5.55
N ILE A 172 23.21 24.87 -4.30
CA ILE A 172 23.01 26.03 -3.44
C ILE A 172 24.28 26.87 -3.36
N ASP A 173 25.43 26.23 -3.15
CA ASP A 173 26.70 26.93 -2.97
C ASP A 173 27.90 26.10 -3.45
N THR A 174 29.05 26.78 -3.63
CA THR A 174 30.33 26.17 -4.00
C THR A 174 31.43 26.68 -3.07
N LEU A 175 31.95 25.79 -2.22
CA LEU A 175 33.15 26.04 -1.41
C LEU A 175 34.39 25.85 -2.27
N VAL A 176 35.38 26.72 -2.11
CA VAL A 176 36.59 26.78 -2.95
C VAL A 176 37.83 26.81 -2.07
N PHE A 177 38.78 25.92 -2.35
CA PHE A 177 40.02 25.74 -1.62
C PHE A 177 41.21 25.86 -2.58
N CYS A 178 41.97 26.94 -2.43
CA CYS A 178 42.98 27.33 -3.41
C CYS A 178 44.37 26.88 -2.99
N GLU A 179 45.12 26.30 -3.93
CA GLU A 179 46.55 26.12 -3.76
C GLU A 179 47.21 27.47 -3.50
N SER A 180 48.14 27.49 -2.56
CA SER A 180 48.79 28.72 -2.15
C SER A 180 50.24 28.50 -1.79
N PHE A 181 50.98 29.60 -1.86
CA PHE A 181 52.37 29.64 -1.43
C PHE A 181 52.43 29.69 0.10
N ALA A 182 53.23 28.82 0.71
CA ALA A 182 53.46 28.81 2.15
C ALA A 182 54.93 28.50 2.47
N ASN A 183 55.26 28.52 3.77
CA ASN A 183 56.62 28.31 4.28
C ASN A 183 57.66 29.31 3.72
N ASP A 184 57.24 30.56 3.45
CA ASP A 184 58.04 31.66 2.90
C ASP A 184 59.33 31.96 3.69
N ASP A 185 59.42 31.49 4.94
CA ASP A 185 60.55 31.67 5.85
C ASP A 185 61.37 30.38 6.11
N VAL A 186 61.14 29.33 5.32
CA VAL A 186 61.81 28.02 5.38
C VAL A 186 62.45 27.69 4.04
N ILE A 187 63.64 27.08 4.06
CA ILE A 187 64.29 26.60 2.83
C ILE A 187 63.65 25.26 2.42
N THR A 188 62.90 25.26 1.31
CA THR A 188 62.18 24.10 0.80
C THR A 188 63.00 23.32 -0.23
N SER A 189 63.78 24.02 -1.06
CA SER A 189 64.63 23.40 -2.08
C SER A 189 65.95 24.14 -2.30
N LEU A 190 66.87 23.46 -3.00
CA LEU A 190 68.21 23.95 -3.34
C LEU A 190 68.41 23.89 -4.84
N SER A 191 68.95 24.96 -5.43
CA SER A 191 69.35 25.00 -6.84
C SER A 191 70.88 25.01 -6.92
N ILE A 192 71.44 24.12 -7.74
CA ILE A 192 72.88 24.14 -8.05
C ILE A 192 73.07 25.11 -9.22
N ASP A 193 73.59 26.31 -8.91
CA ASP A 193 73.85 27.35 -9.91
C ASP A 193 75.20 27.14 -10.61
N ASP A 194 76.18 26.62 -9.87
CA ASP A 194 77.44 26.11 -10.41
C ASP A 194 77.88 24.85 -9.64
N SER A 195 78.15 23.77 -10.36
CA SER A 195 78.59 22.51 -9.75
C SER A 195 80.02 22.58 -9.18
N GLY A 196 80.81 23.57 -9.60
CA GLY A 196 82.21 23.72 -9.21
C GLY A 196 83.08 22.49 -9.49
N THR A 197 84.28 22.43 -8.91
CA THR A 197 85.20 21.27 -9.06
C THR A 197 85.98 20.98 -7.80
N GLY A 198 86.42 19.73 -7.62
CA GLY A 198 87.31 19.32 -6.53
C GLY A 198 86.63 19.04 -5.20
N TYR A 199 85.31 18.92 -5.17
CA TYR A 199 84.53 18.63 -3.97
C TYR A 199 84.49 17.14 -3.65
N SER A 200 84.53 16.78 -2.37
CA SER A 200 84.05 15.50 -1.85
C SER A 200 82.60 15.62 -1.36
N SER A 201 81.80 14.55 -1.40
CA SER A 201 80.43 14.56 -0.86
C SER A 201 80.42 15.00 0.60
N GLY A 202 79.47 15.85 0.99
CA GLY A 202 79.50 16.50 2.29
C GLY A 202 78.18 17.11 2.72
N ASN A 203 78.25 18.01 3.71
CA ASN A 203 77.10 18.67 4.31
C ASN A 203 76.97 20.11 3.80
N LEU A 204 75.75 20.61 3.83
CA LEU A 204 75.40 22.00 3.55
C LEU A 204 74.95 22.66 4.85
N SER A 205 75.35 23.91 5.03
CA SER A 205 74.86 24.79 6.09
C SER A 205 74.46 26.13 5.49
N ALA A 206 73.70 26.96 6.21
CA ALA A 206 73.27 28.27 5.72
C ALA A 206 73.81 29.38 6.62
N THR A 207 74.18 30.51 6.02
CA THR A 207 74.58 31.72 6.73
C THR A 207 73.91 32.95 6.11
N GLY A 208 73.55 33.95 6.94
CA GLY A 208 72.75 35.09 6.50
C GLY A 208 71.25 34.80 6.47
N GLY A 209 70.46 35.65 5.81
CA GLY A 209 68.99 35.47 5.66
C GLY A 209 68.14 35.74 6.92
N GLY A 210 68.75 35.83 8.11
CA GLY A 210 68.07 36.15 9.38
C GLY A 210 67.52 34.92 10.14
N GLY A 211 67.39 33.77 9.47
CA GLY A 211 66.93 32.51 10.04
C GLY A 211 68.06 31.61 10.56
N SER A 212 67.69 30.44 11.07
CA SER A 212 68.64 29.42 11.55
C SER A 212 68.06 28.01 11.47
N GLY A 213 68.90 26.99 11.63
CA GLY A 213 68.48 25.58 11.71
C GLY A 213 68.63 24.78 10.43
N PHE A 214 68.90 25.42 9.28
CA PHE A 214 69.07 24.69 8.03
C PHE A 214 70.23 23.68 8.08
N SER A 215 69.98 22.49 7.55
CA SER A 215 70.99 21.49 7.22
C SER A 215 70.63 20.77 5.93
N GLY A 216 71.64 20.43 5.14
CA GLY A 216 71.47 19.64 3.93
C GLY A 216 72.70 18.80 3.63
N THR A 217 72.67 18.06 2.53
CA THR A 217 73.81 17.27 2.03
C THR A 217 73.98 17.48 0.54
N TYR A 218 75.19 17.23 0.03
CA TYR A 218 75.44 17.20 -1.41
C TYR A 218 76.30 15.99 -1.78
N SER A 219 76.06 15.46 -2.98
CA SER A 219 76.82 14.37 -3.58
C SER A 219 77.70 14.90 -4.71
N VAL A 220 78.78 14.20 -5.02
CA VAL A 220 79.68 14.56 -6.11
C VAL A 220 79.75 13.47 -7.17
N SER A 221 80.00 13.89 -8.41
CA SER A 221 80.28 13.00 -9.53
C SER A 221 81.62 13.34 -10.15
N SER A 222 82.31 12.33 -10.69
CA SER A 222 83.69 12.44 -11.20
C SER A 222 83.93 11.51 -12.40
N GLY A 223 85.19 11.41 -12.84
CA GLY A 223 85.64 10.39 -13.81
C GLY A 223 86.16 9.12 -13.12
N ILE A 224 86.33 8.04 -13.89
CA ILE A 224 86.98 6.80 -13.45
C ILE A 224 88.48 7.06 -13.27
N GLU A 225 88.99 6.90 -12.05
CA GLU A 225 90.40 7.05 -11.68
C GLU A 225 91.21 5.82 -12.08
N SER A 226 90.67 4.63 -11.83
CA SER A 226 91.38 3.38 -12.09
C SER A 226 90.43 2.20 -12.28
N ILE A 227 90.94 1.12 -12.89
CA ILE A 227 90.25 -0.17 -12.94
C ILE A 227 91.13 -1.19 -12.19
N THR A 228 90.62 -1.70 -11.07
CA THR A 228 91.26 -2.77 -10.31
C THR A 228 91.04 -4.11 -11.00
N ILE A 229 92.13 -4.85 -11.19
CA ILE A 229 92.11 -6.22 -11.71
C ILE A 229 92.01 -7.19 -10.53
N ASN A 230 90.82 -7.73 -10.29
CA ASN A 230 90.62 -8.76 -9.26
C ASN A 230 91.02 -10.14 -9.79
N ASN A 231 90.80 -10.38 -11.08
CA ASN A 231 91.28 -11.55 -11.82
C ASN A 231 91.58 -11.16 -13.27
N GLY A 232 92.79 -11.45 -13.76
CA GLY A 232 93.22 -11.12 -15.11
C GLY A 232 92.62 -12.01 -16.20
N GLY A 233 91.97 -13.13 -15.84
CA GLY A 233 91.40 -14.09 -16.79
C GLY A 233 92.46 -14.75 -17.67
N SER A 234 92.11 -15.14 -18.90
CA SER A 234 93.04 -15.70 -19.89
C SER A 234 92.58 -15.46 -21.33
N GLY A 235 93.51 -15.46 -22.27
CA GLY A 235 93.24 -15.35 -23.71
C GLY A 235 93.12 -13.93 -24.27
N PHE A 236 93.44 -12.89 -23.48
CA PHE A 236 93.40 -11.49 -23.91
C PHE A 236 94.70 -11.04 -24.59
N ASP A 237 94.60 -10.04 -25.45
CA ASP A 237 95.69 -9.28 -26.09
C ASP A 237 95.57 -7.78 -25.75
N THR A 238 96.69 -7.06 -25.81
CA THR A 238 96.74 -5.59 -25.69
C THR A 238 95.87 -4.82 -26.70
N THR A 239 95.42 -5.46 -27.77
CA THR A 239 94.54 -4.88 -28.80
C THR A 239 93.05 -5.13 -28.54
N ASP A 240 92.69 -5.91 -27.52
CA ASP A 240 91.29 -6.19 -27.18
C ASP A 240 90.61 -4.96 -26.57
N GLN A 241 89.34 -4.78 -26.95
CA GLN A 241 88.56 -3.62 -26.54
C GLN A 241 88.03 -3.78 -25.11
N VAL A 242 88.31 -2.80 -24.25
CA VAL A 242 87.66 -2.67 -22.94
C VAL A 242 86.31 -1.97 -23.14
N GLN A 243 85.24 -2.59 -22.65
CA GLN A 243 83.91 -1.99 -22.60
C GLN A 243 83.60 -1.59 -21.16
N ILE A 244 83.30 -0.31 -20.97
CA ILE A 244 82.81 0.25 -19.71
C ILE A 244 81.32 0.55 -19.92
N GLN A 245 80.47 -0.08 -19.13
CA GLN A 245 79.03 0.12 -19.14
C GLN A 245 78.56 0.51 -17.74
N CYS A 246 77.68 1.50 -17.65
CA CYS A 246 77.07 1.91 -16.40
C CYS A 246 75.55 2.01 -16.55
N GLN A 247 74.82 1.70 -15.49
CA GLN A 247 73.44 2.13 -15.31
C GLN A 247 73.41 3.35 -14.39
N CYS A 248 74.03 4.44 -14.85
CA CYS A 248 74.18 5.70 -14.16
C CYS A 248 74.33 6.84 -15.18
N ASP A 249 74.45 8.09 -14.71
CA ASP A 249 74.63 9.27 -15.57
C ASP A 249 76.08 9.43 -16.09
N GLY A 250 76.97 8.53 -15.70
CA GLY A 250 78.38 8.53 -16.09
C GLY A 250 78.61 8.20 -17.57
N THR A 251 79.34 9.06 -18.28
CA THR A 251 79.63 8.89 -19.72
C THR A 251 81.08 9.23 -20.08
N GLY A 252 81.52 8.77 -21.26
CA GLY A 252 82.79 9.19 -21.86
C GLY A 252 84.05 8.52 -21.30
N ALA A 253 83.93 7.56 -20.40
CA ALA A 253 85.07 6.77 -19.95
C ALA A 253 85.55 5.79 -21.03
N GLN A 254 86.86 5.74 -21.26
CA GLN A 254 87.51 4.82 -22.19
C GLN A 254 88.75 4.22 -21.52
N ALA A 255 89.00 2.93 -21.77
CA ALA A 255 90.15 2.21 -21.26
C ALA A 255 90.68 1.21 -22.29
N SER A 256 91.94 0.82 -22.13
CA SER A 256 92.63 -0.15 -22.99
C SER A 256 93.43 -1.15 -22.17
N VAL A 257 93.65 -2.34 -22.72
CA VAL A 257 94.48 -3.37 -22.07
C VAL A 257 95.95 -2.95 -22.15
N GLY A 258 96.55 -2.62 -21.00
CA GLY A 258 97.94 -2.12 -20.95
C GLY A 258 98.98 -3.22 -21.13
N SER A 259 98.76 -4.39 -20.52
CA SER A 259 99.64 -5.56 -20.65
C SER A 259 98.95 -6.86 -20.27
N VAL A 260 99.42 -7.97 -20.84
CA VAL A 260 99.00 -9.33 -20.52
C VAL A 260 100.22 -10.22 -20.22
N ASP A 261 100.04 -11.29 -19.44
CA ASP A 261 101.10 -12.27 -19.18
C ASP A 261 101.21 -13.35 -20.29
N SER A 262 102.07 -14.36 -20.10
CA SER A 262 102.27 -15.43 -21.09
C SER A 262 101.05 -16.31 -21.36
N SER A 263 100.01 -16.25 -20.50
CA SER A 263 98.74 -16.96 -20.66
C SER A 263 97.62 -16.07 -21.23
N GLY A 264 97.92 -14.80 -21.52
CA GLY A 264 96.93 -13.80 -21.93
C GLY A 264 96.10 -13.29 -20.75
N ALA A 265 96.57 -13.41 -19.50
CA ALA A 265 95.89 -12.81 -18.35
C ALA A 265 96.22 -11.31 -18.27
N ILE A 266 95.21 -10.47 -18.11
CA ILE A 266 95.36 -9.01 -17.99
C ILE A 266 96.16 -8.68 -16.73
N THR A 267 97.25 -7.94 -16.89
CA THR A 267 98.13 -7.50 -15.80
C THR A 267 98.10 -5.99 -15.58
N SER A 268 97.63 -5.21 -16.56
CA SER A 268 97.33 -3.79 -16.39
C SER A 268 96.22 -3.32 -17.34
N ILE A 269 95.42 -2.34 -16.89
CA ILE A 269 94.44 -1.59 -17.69
C ILE A 269 94.85 -0.12 -17.65
N ASN A 270 94.91 0.53 -18.80
CA ASN A 270 95.14 1.98 -18.90
C ASN A 270 93.78 2.68 -19.03
N ILE A 271 93.60 3.79 -18.30
CA ILE A 271 92.47 4.69 -18.50
C ILE A 271 92.86 5.70 -19.58
N ASP A 272 92.23 5.62 -20.74
CA ASP A 272 92.48 6.50 -21.88
C ASP A 272 91.69 7.80 -21.77
N SER A 273 90.48 7.72 -21.19
CA SER A 273 89.65 8.85 -20.80
C SER A 273 88.90 8.49 -19.54
N ALA A 274 88.99 9.32 -18.50
CA ALA A 274 88.29 9.07 -17.24
C ALA A 274 86.76 9.21 -17.38
N GLY A 275 86.28 9.95 -18.39
CA GLY A 275 84.87 10.33 -18.49
C GLY A 275 84.43 11.26 -17.35
N SER A 276 83.12 11.42 -17.19
CA SER A 276 82.51 12.28 -16.17
C SER A 276 81.12 11.78 -15.79
N GLY A 277 80.61 12.19 -14.62
CA GLY A 277 79.26 11.84 -14.16
C GLY A 277 79.17 10.53 -13.37
N TYR A 278 80.30 9.89 -13.06
CA TYR A 278 80.34 8.66 -12.26
C TYR A 278 80.42 8.99 -10.77
N GLN A 279 79.54 8.40 -9.97
CA GLN A 279 79.49 8.47 -8.52
C GLN A 279 80.11 7.20 -7.90
N SER A 280 80.62 7.29 -6.67
CA SER A 280 81.20 6.13 -5.98
C SER A 280 80.18 5.04 -5.63
N THR A 281 78.88 5.36 -5.70
CA THR A 281 77.75 4.46 -5.50
C THR A 281 77.29 3.77 -6.79
N ASP A 282 77.84 4.15 -7.95
CA ASP A 282 77.41 3.60 -9.24
C ASP A 282 77.88 2.17 -9.45
N VAL A 283 77.05 1.38 -10.13
CA VAL A 283 77.41 0.03 -10.58
C VAL A 283 78.02 0.13 -11.98
N ILE A 284 79.35 0.18 -12.04
CA ILE A 284 80.11 0.30 -13.29
C ILE A 284 80.66 -1.08 -13.69
N ALA A 285 80.12 -1.66 -14.76
CA ALA A 285 80.58 -2.92 -15.32
C ALA A 285 81.72 -2.68 -16.32
N VAL A 286 82.83 -3.38 -16.11
CA VAL A 286 84.00 -3.32 -17.00
C VAL A 286 84.28 -4.72 -17.52
N GLY A 287 84.25 -4.90 -18.84
CA GLY A 287 84.56 -6.17 -19.51
C GLY A 287 85.56 -5.97 -20.64
N VAL A 288 86.24 -7.05 -21.06
CA VAL A 288 87.19 -7.01 -22.17
C VAL A 288 86.80 -8.05 -23.22
N ALA A 289 86.86 -7.68 -24.50
CA ALA A 289 86.50 -8.60 -25.57
C ALA A 289 87.52 -9.75 -25.75
N ASN A 290 87.09 -10.85 -26.36
CA ASN A 290 87.91 -11.96 -26.89
C ASN A 290 88.66 -12.89 -25.89
N GLY A 291 88.60 -12.64 -24.58
CA GLY A 291 89.09 -13.57 -23.55
C GLY A 291 87.98 -14.06 -22.61
N THR A 292 88.37 -14.78 -21.55
CA THR A 292 87.41 -15.27 -20.53
C THR A 292 87.99 -15.25 -19.12
N GLY A 293 87.10 -15.06 -18.13
CA GLY A 293 87.41 -15.25 -16.71
C GLY A 293 88.00 -14.03 -16.01
N GLU A 294 87.93 -12.86 -16.63
CA GLU A 294 88.33 -11.57 -16.07
C GLU A 294 87.32 -11.08 -15.00
N SER A 295 87.83 -10.34 -14.02
CA SER A 295 87.02 -9.62 -13.05
C SER A 295 87.67 -8.28 -12.78
N LEU A 296 87.00 -7.21 -13.23
CA LEU A 296 87.49 -5.84 -13.20
C LEU A 296 86.51 -4.96 -12.42
N THR A 297 87.02 -4.02 -11.62
CA THR A 297 86.21 -3.06 -10.84
C THR A 297 86.69 -1.65 -11.12
N ALA A 298 85.82 -0.76 -11.58
CA ALA A 298 86.15 0.66 -11.75
C ALA A 298 86.10 1.40 -10.40
N ASN A 299 87.08 2.26 -10.14
CA ASN A 299 87.10 3.19 -9.02
C ASN A 299 87.07 4.61 -9.58
N VAL A 300 86.19 5.46 -9.04
CA VAL A 300 86.06 6.86 -9.43
C VAL A 300 86.95 7.76 -8.55
N TYR A 301 87.24 8.98 -9.00
CA TYR A 301 87.98 9.92 -8.17
C TYR A 301 87.23 10.24 -6.86
N SER A 302 87.99 10.42 -5.78
CA SER A 302 87.47 10.79 -4.46
C SER A 302 86.93 12.23 -4.39
N THR A 303 87.21 13.05 -5.41
CA THR A 303 86.69 14.41 -5.57
C THR A 303 86.13 14.61 -6.98
N GLY A 304 85.15 15.50 -7.10
CA GLY A 304 84.41 15.72 -8.33
C GLY A 304 83.68 17.06 -8.35
N ILE A 305 82.66 17.15 -9.21
CA ILE A 305 81.73 18.30 -9.26
C ILE A 305 80.52 17.97 -8.40
N ILE A 306 79.86 18.99 -7.84
CA ILE A 306 78.59 18.82 -7.12
C ILE A 306 77.53 18.33 -8.12
N HIS A 307 76.97 17.16 -7.83
CA HIS A 307 76.03 16.48 -8.71
C HIS A 307 74.59 16.64 -8.24
N SER A 308 74.35 16.55 -6.93
CA SER A 308 73.04 16.80 -6.33
C SER A 308 73.17 17.46 -4.96
N ALA A 309 72.15 18.21 -4.57
CA ALA A 309 72.02 18.84 -3.25
C ALA A 309 70.62 18.53 -2.70
N THR A 310 70.53 18.23 -1.41
CA THR A 310 69.28 17.84 -0.76
C THR A 310 69.13 18.56 0.57
N VAL A 311 67.92 19.05 0.86
CA VAL A 311 67.56 19.60 2.17
C VAL A 311 67.34 18.45 3.14
N THR A 312 67.90 18.54 4.34
CA THR A 312 67.63 17.60 5.45
C THR A 312 66.77 18.26 6.52
N ASP A 313 66.98 19.55 6.79
CA ASP A 313 66.14 20.42 7.61
C ASP A 313 66.15 21.81 6.95
N GLY A 314 64.97 22.36 6.65
CA GLY A 314 64.81 23.66 5.99
C GLY A 314 65.10 24.87 6.89
N GLY A 315 65.21 24.67 8.21
CA GLY A 315 65.32 25.73 9.19
C GLY A 315 64.03 26.55 9.33
N SER A 316 64.12 27.73 9.96
CA SER A 316 62.97 28.63 10.14
C SER A 316 63.40 30.10 10.30
N ASN A 317 62.43 31.02 10.18
CA ASN A 317 62.58 32.47 10.38
C ASN A 317 63.52 33.16 9.38
N TYR A 318 63.67 32.64 8.16
CA TYR A 318 64.39 33.34 7.10
C TYR A 318 63.57 34.54 6.59
N THR A 319 64.17 35.72 6.62
CA THR A 319 63.56 36.98 6.13
C THR A 319 64.04 37.37 4.72
N SER A 320 65.05 36.66 4.22
CA SER A 320 65.56 36.70 2.84
C SER A 320 66.33 35.41 2.56
N SER A 321 66.50 35.04 1.28
CA SER A 321 67.26 33.84 0.91
C SER A 321 68.68 33.86 1.51
N PRO A 322 69.08 32.85 2.31
CA PRO A 322 70.40 32.78 2.92
C PRO A 322 71.46 32.26 1.94
N THR A 323 72.74 32.46 2.26
CA THR A 323 73.85 31.88 1.50
C THR A 323 74.11 30.45 1.96
N ILE A 324 74.04 29.48 1.04
CA ILE A 324 74.40 28.08 1.32
C ILE A 324 75.93 27.94 1.32
N VAL A 325 76.43 27.25 2.33
CA VAL A 325 77.86 27.00 2.57
C VAL A 325 78.13 25.52 2.41
N ILE A 326 78.96 25.20 1.42
CA ILE A 326 79.45 23.86 1.13
C ILE A 326 80.55 23.49 2.12
N SER A 327 80.46 22.34 2.80
CA SER A 327 81.36 21.99 3.90
C SER A 327 82.82 21.74 3.48
N ASP A 328 83.05 21.26 2.26
CA ASP A 328 84.40 20.95 1.78
C ASP A 328 85.08 22.19 1.21
N ALA A 329 86.04 22.73 1.96
CA ALA A 329 86.81 23.91 1.58
C ALA A 329 87.89 23.64 0.52
N ASN A 330 88.08 22.39 0.08
CA ASN A 330 89.05 22.06 -0.96
C ASN A 330 88.50 22.22 -2.39
N GLY A 331 87.17 22.23 -2.55
CA GLY A 331 86.54 22.50 -3.84
C GLY A 331 86.50 24.00 -4.16
N THR A 332 86.40 24.33 -5.44
CA THR A 332 86.29 25.72 -5.92
C THR A 332 85.08 25.92 -6.81
N ASP A 333 84.59 27.17 -6.83
CA ASP A 333 83.55 27.67 -7.73
C ASP A 333 82.16 27.00 -7.63
N GLY A 334 81.92 26.15 -6.62
CA GLY A 334 80.59 25.61 -6.36
C GLY A 334 79.65 26.66 -5.75
N ASP A 335 78.46 26.82 -6.33
CA ASP A 335 77.42 27.75 -5.89
C ASP A 335 76.06 27.05 -5.83
N ILE A 336 75.41 27.17 -4.68
CA ILE A 336 74.09 26.59 -4.41
C ILE A 336 73.24 27.70 -3.82
N SER A 337 72.09 27.98 -4.45
CA SER A 337 71.11 28.92 -3.91
C SER A 337 69.99 28.21 -3.16
N ALA A 338 69.47 28.89 -2.14
CA ALA A 338 68.31 28.45 -1.37
C ALA A 338 67.03 29.06 -1.94
N VAL A 339 66.01 28.22 -2.13
CA VAL A 339 64.65 28.65 -2.43
C VAL A 339 63.85 28.64 -1.13
N LEU A 340 63.20 29.76 -0.81
CA LEU A 340 62.32 29.88 0.34
C LEU A 340 60.87 29.67 -0.09
N GLY A 341 60.11 28.92 0.70
CA GLY A 341 58.70 28.60 0.46
C GLY A 341 58.45 27.69 -0.75
N ASP A 342 57.23 27.15 -0.82
CA ASP A 342 56.75 26.39 -1.98
C ASP A 342 55.24 26.58 -2.16
N TYR A 343 54.73 26.17 -3.32
CA TYR A 343 53.29 26.02 -3.55
C TYR A 343 52.84 24.65 -3.05
N TYR A 344 51.86 24.67 -2.14
CA TYR A 344 51.31 23.46 -1.57
C TYR A 344 49.89 23.21 -2.09
N GLU A 345 49.59 21.95 -2.38
CA GLU A 345 48.25 21.48 -2.70
C GLU A 345 47.34 21.63 -1.47
N TYR A 346 46.05 21.89 -1.68
CA TYR A 346 45.06 21.92 -0.60
C TYR A 346 44.45 20.51 -0.47
N GLU A 347 44.53 19.91 0.70
CA GLU A 347 43.86 18.64 0.98
C GLU A 347 42.53 18.88 1.68
N VAL A 348 41.51 18.11 1.30
CA VAL A 348 40.13 18.32 1.76
C VAL A 348 39.49 17.00 2.16
N ASP A 349 39.24 16.85 3.46
CA ASP A 349 38.55 15.69 4.03
C ASP A 349 37.10 16.03 4.35
N ILE A 350 36.18 15.14 3.96
CA ILE A 350 34.75 15.27 4.24
C ILE A 350 34.33 14.11 5.14
N LEU A 351 33.89 14.45 6.35
CA LEU A 351 33.51 13.50 7.38
C LEU A 351 32.03 13.67 7.73
N PRO A 352 31.31 12.61 8.13
CA PRO A 352 29.95 12.76 8.64
C PRO A 352 29.96 13.55 9.96
N GLU A 353 29.04 14.52 10.08
CA GLU A 353 28.78 15.27 11.32
C GLU A 353 27.46 14.78 11.92
N SER A 354 27.48 14.37 13.19
CA SER A 354 26.28 13.94 13.90
C SER A 354 25.44 15.14 14.36
N SER A 355 24.15 14.90 14.65
CA SER A 355 23.28 15.91 15.27
C SER A 355 23.93 16.47 16.55
N GLY A 356 23.99 17.80 16.65
CA GLY A 356 24.63 18.49 17.76
C GLY A 356 24.71 20.01 17.55
N ALA A 357 25.62 20.65 18.29
CA ALA A 357 25.75 22.12 18.29
C ALA A 357 26.20 22.71 16.95
N ASN A 358 26.90 21.94 16.11
CA ASN A 358 27.34 22.40 14.80
C ASN A 358 26.25 22.21 13.73
N CYS A 359 25.59 21.05 13.74
CA CYS A 359 24.48 20.74 12.85
C CYS A 359 23.34 20.11 13.65
N THR A 360 22.21 20.80 13.80
CA THR A 360 21.03 20.27 14.53
C THR A 360 20.49 18.99 13.89
N HIS A 361 20.51 18.90 12.56
CA HIS A 361 19.96 17.76 11.80
C HIS A 361 21.04 16.86 11.18
N SER A 362 22.25 16.83 11.77
CA SER A 362 23.43 16.16 11.19
C SER A 362 23.87 16.79 9.85
N GLY A 363 24.94 16.28 9.26
CA GLY A 363 25.42 16.77 7.97
C GLY A 363 26.85 16.31 7.68
N PHE A 364 27.63 17.18 7.07
CA PHE A 364 29.04 16.93 6.77
C PHE A 364 29.93 17.98 7.42
N LYS A 365 31.08 17.53 7.91
CA LYS A 365 32.19 18.35 8.37
C LYS A 365 33.29 18.28 7.32
N VAL A 366 33.60 19.43 6.73
CA VAL A 366 34.70 19.62 5.78
C VAL A 366 35.90 20.14 6.56
N LEU A 367 37.01 19.41 6.52
CA LEU A 367 38.32 19.81 7.01
C LEU A 367 39.20 20.11 5.81
N ALA A 368 39.88 21.25 5.81
CA ALA A 368 40.70 21.63 4.68
C ALA A 368 41.97 22.36 5.15
N GLY A 369 43.08 22.13 4.46
CA GLY A 369 44.38 22.74 4.76
C GLY A 369 45.42 22.49 3.66
N LEU A 370 46.55 23.19 3.72
CA LEU A 370 47.67 22.96 2.80
C LEU A 370 48.43 21.71 3.22
N ASP A 371 48.74 20.82 2.28
CA ASP A 371 49.58 19.62 2.50
C ASP A 371 51.06 20.02 2.60
N LEU A 372 51.44 20.58 3.75
CA LEU A 372 52.76 21.18 3.98
C LEU A 372 53.91 20.15 3.93
N ASN A 373 53.60 18.86 4.09
CA ASN A 373 54.58 17.79 4.10
C ASN A 373 54.52 16.87 2.86
N GLU A 374 53.65 17.21 1.89
CA GLU A 374 53.49 16.57 0.59
C GLU A 374 53.17 15.06 0.66
N ASN A 375 52.51 14.62 1.73
CA ASN A 375 52.15 13.22 1.91
C ASN A 375 50.75 12.87 1.35
N ARG A 376 50.01 13.86 0.86
CA ARG A 376 48.63 13.78 0.34
C ARG A 376 47.61 13.31 1.36
N ASN A 377 47.82 13.65 2.62
CA ASN A 377 46.87 13.43 3.70
C ASN A 377 46.79 14.71 4.52
N LEU A 378 45.60 15.02 5.03
CA LEU A 378 45.40 16.20 5.86
C LEU A 378 45.73 15.88 7.32
N ASP A 379 46.96 16.20 7.76
CA ASP A 379 47.35 16.02 9.14
C ASP A 379 46.72 17.10 10.05
N SER A 380 46.54 16.77 11.34
CA SER A 380 45.88 17.69 12.29
C SER A 380 46.55 19.06 12.45
N THR A 381 47.84 19.17 12.08
CA THR A 381 48.63 20.40 12.10
C THR A 381 48.46 21.25 10.83
N GLU A 382 47.93 20.67 9.76
CA GLU A 382 47.74 21.30 8.45
C GLU A 382 46.33 21.90 8.29
N ILE A 383 45.37 21.40 9.07
CA ILE A 383 43.98 21.90 9.08
C ILE A 383 43.97 23.40 9.41
N SER A 384 43.58 24.22 8.43
CA SER A 384 43.42 25.66 8.55
C SER A 384 41.95 26.09 8.53
N GLU A 385 41.08 25.26 7.94
CA GLU A 385 39.66 25.56 7.78
C GLU A 385 38.77 24.37 8.22
N THR A 386 37.62 24.71 8.80
CA THR A 386 36.58 23.74 9.16
C THR A 386 35.23 24.33 8.82
N VAL A 387 34.50 23.69 7.90
CA VAL A 387 33.18 24.11 7.44
C VAL A 387 32.16 23.00 7.71
N PHE A 388 30.95 23.37 8.07
CA PHE A 388 29.84 22.43 8.29
C PHE A 388 28.77 22.63 7.22
N ILE A 389 28.41 21.55 6.52
CA ILE A 389 27.32 21.50 5.54
C ILE A 389 26.19 20.70 6.19
N CYS A 390 25.25 21.41 6.83
CA CYS A 390 24.20 20.80 7.63
C CYS A 390 22.96 20.46 6.80
N HIS A 391 22.34 19.31 7.11
CA HIS A 391 21.00 18.99 6.65
C HIS A 391 19.98 19.99 7.19
N GLU A 392 18.89 20.19 6.46
CA GLU A 392 17.78 21.05 6.85
C GLU A 392 16.72 20.27 7.63
N SER A 393 15.79 20.98 8.29
CA SER A 393 14.62 20.33 8.87
C SER A 393 13.72 19.76 7.76
N LYS A 394 13.09 18.62 8.04
CA LYS A 394 12.19 17.96 7.09
C LYS A 394 10.85 18.70 7.10
N LEU A 395 10.47 19.26 5.95
CA LEU A 395 9.17 19.92 5.82
C LEU A 395 8.02 18.94 6.08
N TRP A 396 8.03 17.77 5.45
CA TRP A 396 7.02 16.73 5.67
C TRP A 396 7.59 15.57 6.48
N ARG A 397 6.86 15.16 7.51
CA ARG A 397 7.23 14.06 8.40
C ARG A 397 6.00 13.25 8.78
N ALA A 398 6.21 11.99 9.10
CA ALA A 398 5.21 11.18 9.79
C ALA A 398 5.09 11.68 11.24
N THR A 399 3.92 11.54 11.85
CA THR A 399 3.68 11.86 13.25
C THR A 399 2.63 10.94 13.84
N THR A 400 2.83 10.58 15.11
CA THR A 400 1.84 9.90 15.97
C THR A 400 1.15 10.85 16.93
N PHE A 401 1.51 12.14 16.91
CA PHE A 401 1.06 13.22 17.82
C PHE A 401 1.49 13.05 19.29
N LEU A 402 2.07 11.91 19.67
CA LEU A 402 2.47 11.62 21.04
C LEU A 402 3.66 12.49 21.53
N ASP A 403 4.57 12.86 20.62
CA ASP A 403 5.85 13.47 20.96
C ASP A 403 5.91 14.99 20.69
N LEU A 404 4.76 15.66 20.49
CA LEU A 404 4.72 17.09 20.11
C LEU A 404 4.84 18.07 21.28
N ASN A 405 4.92 17.58 22.53
CA ASN A 405 5.13 18.39 23.74
C ASN A 405 4.07 19.51 23.97
N GLY A 406 2.81 19.23 23.63
CA GLY A 406 1.65 20.11 23.83
C GLY A 406 0.69 19.69 24.94
N THR A 407 -0.30 20.55 25.25
CA THR A 407 -1.41 20.19 26.17
C THR A 407 -2.59 19.66 25.37
N ILE A 408 -3.07 18.45 25.69
CA ILE A 408 -4.19 17.79 24.99
C ILE A 408 -5.52 18.10 25.68
N PHE A 409 -6.54 18.46 24.91
CA PHE A 409 -7.94 18.59 25.33
C PHE A 409 -8.88 18.13 24.21
N GLY A 410 -9.58 17.01 24.41
CA GLY A 410 -10.38 16.41 23.35
C GLY A 410 -9.49 15.94 22.19
N GLU A 411 -9.85 16.33 20.97
CA GLU A 411 -9.11 16.02 19.73
C GLU A 411 -7.99 17.05 19.41
N GLU A 412 -7.79 18.03 20.29
CA GLU A 412 -6.86 19.13 20.08
C GLU A 412 -5.63 19.01 20.97
N GLN A 413 -4.46 19.30 20.40
CA GLN A 413 -3.22 19.50 21.12
C GLN A 413 -2.72 20.94 20.91
N THR A 414 -2.65 21.70 22.01
CA THR A 414 -2.20 23.09 22.00
C THR A 414 -0.68 23.17 22.16
N LEU A 415 -0.01 23.75 21.16
CA LEU A 415 1.42 24.04 21.09
C LEU A 415 1.67 25.55 21.25
N ALA A 416 2.94 25.95 21.44
CA ALA A 416 3.30 27.36 21.58
C ALA A 416 3.01 28.21 20.32
N HIS A 417 2.91 27.58 19.16
CA HIS A 417 2.73 28.21 17.85
C HIS A 417 1.37 27.91 17.19
N GLY A 418 0.49 27.14 17.83
CA GLY A 418 -0.86 26.86 17.33
C GLY A 418 -1.48 25.60 17.90
N ILE A 419 -2.55 25.14 17.26
CA ILE A 419 -3.32 23.95 17.64
C ILE A 419 -3.22 22.93 16.51
N VAL A 420 -2.86 21.71 16.87
CA VAL A 420 -2.74 20.54 16.00
C VAL A 420 -3.69 19.43 16.49
N PRO A 421 -3.94 18.38 15.70
CA PRO A 421 -4.64 17.20 16.18
C PRO A 421 -3.93 16.55 17.37
N SER A 422 -4.68 15.89 18.26
CA SER A 422 -4.10 15.02 19.29
C SER A 422 -3.87 13.58 18.83
N SER A 423 -4.45 13.18 17.70
CA SER A 423 -4.36 11.83 17.12
C SER A 423 -4.78 11.85 15.65
N SER A 424 -4.39 10.80 14.92
CA SER A 424 -4.87 10.49 13.57
C SER A 424 -6.38 10.14 13.56
N PRO A 425 -7.12 10.41 12.46
CA PRO A 425 -8.51 9.99 12.30
C PRO A 425 -8.63 8.50 11.97
N GLN A 426 -7.60 7.91 11.37
CA GLN A 426 -7.46 6.49 11.09
C GLN A 426 -6.04 6.05 11.49
N GLY A 427 -5.91 4.84 12.06
CA GLY A 427 -4.60 4.33 12.45
C GLY A 427 -3.92 5.18 13.54
N LEU A 428 -2.58 5.20 13.52
CA LEU A 428 -1.73 5.93 14.46
C LEU A 428 -0.85 6.99 13.77
N VAL A 429 -0.65 6.92 12.46
CA VAL A 429 0.33 7.74 11.73
C VAL A 429 -0.35 8.67 10.74
N SER A 430 -0.12 9.98 10.88
CA SER A 430 -0.45 10.95 9.82
C SER A 430 0.81 11.55 9.20
N ALA A 431 0.69 12.12 8.01
CA ALA A 431 1.69 13.03 7.48
C ALA A 431 1.41 14.46 7.95
N GLY A 432 2.43 15.18 8.42
CA GLY A 432 2.30 16.57 8.85
C GLY A 432 3.48 17.43 8.44
N THR A 433 3.23 18.73 8.29
CA THR A 433 4.29 19.70 8.05
C THR A 433 5.00 20.05 9.36
N MET A 434 6.29 19.71 9.46
CA MET A 434 7.14 19.96 10.64
C MET A 434 6.45 19.68 11.99
N PRO A 435 5.89 18.48 12.26
CA PRO A 435 5.13 18.21 13.48
C PRO A 435 5.92 18.57 14.75
N GLY A 436 5.31 19.39 15.61
CA GLY A 436 5.92 19.89 16.86
C GLY A 436 6.77 21.16 16.70
N GLU A 437 7.00 21.60 15.47
CA GLU A 437 7.71 22.83 15.10
C GLU A 437 6.78 23.74 14.27
N PRO A 438 6.93 25.08 14.35
CA PRO A 438 6.19 25.97 13.46
C PRO A 438 6.72 25.87 12.02
N VAL A 439 5.83 25.98 11.03
CA VAL A 439 6.22 26.15 9.62
C VAL A 439 6.75 27.57 9.43
N PRO A 440 8.02 27.76 9.01
CA PRO A 440 8.62 29.08 8.90
C PRO A 440 7.96 29.97 7.84
N ALA A 441 8.09 31.28 7.99
CA ALA A 441 7.71 32.24 6.96
C ALA A 441 8.51 32.03 5.65
N GLY A 442 7.85 32.19 4.50
CA GLY A 442 8.47 32.00 3.18
C GLY A 442 8.64 30.54 2.75
N THR A 443 8.00 29.59 3.44
CA THR A 443 7.99 28.18 3.07
C THR A 443 7.21 27.98 1.78
N PHE A 444 7.77 27.23 0.84
CA PHE A 444 7.05 26.70 -0.32
C PHE A 444 7.48 25.26 -0.56
N GLY A 445 6.55 24.32 -0.40
CA GLY A 445 6.88 22.91 -0.52
C GLY A 445 5.66 22.04 -0.70
N HIS A 446 5.87 20.73 -0.87
CA HIS A 446 4.78 19.79 -1.13
C HIS A 446 5.14 18.35 -0.75
N LEU A 447 4.12 17.55 -0.43
CA LEU A 447 4.17 16.10 -0.30
C LEU A 447 3.61 15.47 -1.57
N VAL A 448 4.32 14.50 -2.16
CA VAL A 448 3.89 13.71 -3.30
C VAL A 448 3.56 12.30 -2.82
N VAL A 449 2.36 11.82 -3.15
CA VAL A 449 1.93 10.45 -2.87
C VAL A 449 2.22 9.52 -4.05
N PRO A 450 2.30 8.20 -3.83
CA PRO A 450 2.49 7.23 -4.90
C PRO A 450 1.46 7.39 -6.02
N ALA A 451 1.91 7.19 -7.27
CA ALA A 451 1.03 7.25 -8.44
C ALA A 451 0.01 6.11 -8.40
N GLN A 452 -1.23 6.41 -8.78
CA GLN A 452 -2.33 5.45 -8.87
C GLN A 452 -2.68 5.19 -10.32
N THR A 453 -2.99 3.94 -10.64
CA THR A 453 -3.52 3.57 -11.96
C THR A 453 -4.91 4.17 -12.14
N VAL A 454 -5.20 4.63 -13.36
CA VAL A 454 -6.51 5.18 -13.73
C VAL A 454 -7.37 4.04 -14.30
N PRO A 455 -8.63 3.89 -13.87
CA PRO A 455 -9.54 2.92 -14.46
C PRO A 455 -9.72 3.16 -15.96
N ASN A 456 -10.02 2.09 -16.71
CA ASN A 456 -10.34 2.24 -18.12
C ASN A 456 -11.51 3.24 -18.29
N ASN A 457 -11.40 4.15 -19.27
CA ASN A 457 -12.32 5.27 -19.42
C ASN A 457 -13.80 4.87 -19.52
N GLN A 458 -14.11 3.71 -20.07
CA GLN A 458 -15.49 3.21 -20.22
C GLN A 458 -16.09 2.73 -18.89
N TYR A 459 -15.26 2.57 -17.85
CA TYR A 459 -15.66 2.13 -16.52
C TYR A 459 -15.40 3.21 -15.44
N ILE A 460 -15.02 4.43 -15.83
CA ILE A 460 -14.90 5.55 -14.89
C ILE A 460 -16.32 5.98 -14.48
N SER A 461 -16.62 5.87 -13.20
CA SER A 461 -17.94 6.19 -12.63
C SER A 461 -17.76 6.57 -11.17
N ALA A 462 -18.24 7.77 -10.82
CA ALA A 462 -18.02 8.38 -9.51
C ALA A 462 -16.55 8.20 -9.07
N TYR A 463 -15.61 8.66 -9.90
CA TYR A 463 -14.18 8.58 -9.60
C TYR A 463 -13.78 9.81 -8.79
N TYR A 464 -13.33 9.61 -7.56
CA TYR A 464 -13.00 10.69 -6.66
C TYR A 464 -11.74 10.42 -5.81
N LEU A 465 -11.13 11.52 -5.37
CA LEU A 465 -10.11 11.57 -4.33
C LEU A 465 -10.76 12.16 -3.08
N THR A 466 -10.67 11.48 -1.96
CA THR A 466 -11.06 12.01 -0.65
C THR A 466 -9.91 11.87 0.33
N PHE A 467 -9.81 12.79 1.29
CA PHE A 467 -8.83 12.68 2.37
C PHE A 467 -9.25 13.51 3.58
N ASP A 468 -8.79 13.08 4.75
CA ASP A 468 -8.93 13.82 5.99
C ASP A 468 -7.72 14.72 6.19
N HIS A 469 -7.97 15.95 6.63
CA HIS A 469 -6.90 16.89 6.87
C HIS A 469 -7.22 17.92 7.95
N TRP A 470 -6.15 18.42 8.57
CA TRP A 470 -6.18 19.50 9.55
C TRP A 470 -5.21 20.59 9.14
N TYR A 471 -5.67 21.83 8.98
CA TYR A 471 -4.81 22.97 8.68
C TYR A 471 -4.96 24.10 9.70
N HIS A 472 -3.82 24.67 10.06
CA HIS A 472 -3.69 25.86 10.91
C HIS A 472 -2.53 26.69 10.34
N LEU A 473 -2.89 27.78 9.66
CA LEU A 473 -2.00 28.63 8.85
C LEU A 473 -2.24 30.10 9.19
N ASP A 474 -1.31 31.01 8.85
CA ASP A 474 -1.54 32.46 9.09
C ASP A 474 -2.49 33.01 8.01
N SER A 475 -3.78 33.07 8.30
CA SER A 475 -4.79 33.60 7.38
C SER A 475 -5.81 34.49 8.10
N THR A 476 -6.56 35.27 7.33
CA THR A 476 -7.63 36.13 7.86
C THR A 476 -8.99 35.58 7.45
N ILE A 477 -10.06 36.03 8.11
CA ILE A 477 -11.46 35.68 7.75
C ILE A 477 -11.77 36.02 6.28
N SER A 478 -11.09 37.00 5.69
CA SER A 478 -11.24 37.40 4.29
C SER A 478 -10.24 36.75 3.33
N GLY A 479 -9.40 35.82 3.80
CA GLY A 479 -8.26 35.29 3.06
C GLY A 479 -7.09 36.27 2.94
N GLY A 480 -6.21 36.02 1.98
CA GLY A 480 -5.05 36.86 1.66
C GLY A 480 -3.78 36.55 2.45
N GLY A 481 -3.70 35.38 3.10
CA GLY A 481 -2.55 34.95 3.90
C GLY A 481 -1.85 33.73 3.32
N ASP A 482 -1.37 32.87 4.21
CA ASP A 482 -0.82 31.54 3.94
C ASP A 482 -1.91 30.58 3.45
N GLY A 483 -1.52 29.46 2.85
CA GLY A 483 -2.49 28.52 2.32
C GLY A 483 -1.91 27.19 1.84
N THR A 484 -2.79 26.20 1.78
CA THR A 484 -2.49 24.88 1.24
C THR A 484 -3.49 24.43 0.18
N TRP A 485 -3.06 23.62 -0.77
CA TRP A 485 -3.92 23.14 -1.87
C TRP A 485 -3.44 21.82 -2.43
N VAL A 486 -4.27 21.22 -3.29
CA VAL A 486 -3.97 19.97 -3.98
C VAL A 486 -3.69 20.24 -5.45
N GLU A 487 -2.71 19.54 -6.00
CA GLU A 487 -2.42 19.48 -7.43
C GLU A 487 -2.36 18.04 -7.91
N TYR A 488 -2.64 17.83 -9.19
CA TYR A 488 -2.54 16.53 -9.86
C TYR A 488 -1.70 16.60 -11.11
N ARG A 489 -1.20 15.46 -11.57
CA ARG A 489 -0.67 15.25 -12.91
C ARG A 489 -1.12 13.90 -13.46
N LEU A 490 -1.25 13.83 -14.78
CA LEU A 490 -1.63 12.61 -15.50
C LEU A 490 -0.43 12.06 -16.27
N GLN A 491 -0.37 10.74 -16.41
CA GLN A 491 0.59 10.05 -17.26
C GLN A 491 -0.14 9.42 -18.43
N SER A 492 0.34 9.63 -19.65
CA SER A 492 -0.13 8.95 -20.86
C SER A 492 1.08 8.49 -21.68
N ASP A 493 1.04 7.27 -22.21
CA ASP A 493 2.15 6.68 -22.99
C ASP A 493 3.49 6.75 -22.23
N SER A 494 3.45 6.44 -20.93
CA SER A 494 4.60 6.54 -19.99
C SER A 494 5.16 7.95 -19.75
N ASN A 495 4.57 9.03 -20.28
CA ASN A 495 5.04 10.40 -20.09
C ASN A 495 4.16 11.17 -19.11
N TRP A 496 4.76 11.79 -18.09
CA TRP A 496 4.06 12.64 -17.13
C TRP A 496 3.79 14.03 -17.71
N GLY A 497 2.55 14.49 -17.58
CA GLY A 497 2.17 15.88 -17.81
C GLY A 497 2.64 16.82 -16.70
N ASN A 498 2.38 18.12 -16.89
CA ASN A 498 2.65 19.14 -15.88
C ASN A 498 1.65 19.04 -14.71
N TRP A 499 2.11 19.45 -13.52
CA TRP A 499 1.24 19.64 -12.36
C TRP A 499 0.19 20.71 -12.61
N SER A 500 -1.05 20.42 -12.25
CA SER A 500 -2.22 21.29 -12.40
C SER A 500 -3.00 21.39 -11.11
N TYR A 501 -3.44 22.60 -10.78
CA TYR A 501 -4.31 22.90 -9.65
C TYR A 501 -5.68 22.24 -9.81
N MET A 502 -6.25 21.79 -8.69
CA MET A 502 -7.61 21.26 -8.63
C MET A 502 -8.37 21.77 -7.40
N GLU A 503 -9.68 21.86 -7.53
CA GLU A 503 -10.58 22.34 -6.47
C GLU A 503 -11.41 21.21 -5.87
N PRO A 504 -11.63 21.22 -4.54
CA PRO A 504 -12.55 20.28 -3.91
C PRO A 504 -13.99 20.60 -4.31
N GLN A 505 -14.87 19.62 -4.20
CA GLN A 505 -16.31 19.82 -4.27
C GLN A 505 -16.74 20.80 -3.18
N GLY A 506 -17.38 21.91 -3.57
CA GLY A 506 -17.72 23.02 -2.67
C GLY A 506 -16.70 24.16 -2.65
N GLY A 507 -15.54 23.99 -3.28
CA GLY A 507 -14.48 24.98 -3.39
C GLY A 507 -13.64 25.13 -2.13
N TYR A 508 -12.55 25.88 -2.24
CA TYR A 508 -11.68 26.16 -1.10
C TYR A 508 -12.28 27.24 -0.16
N PRO A 509 -12.02 27.15 1.16
CA PRO A 509 -12.63 28.04 2.15
C PRO A 509 -12.00 29.45 2.21
N SER A 510 -10.81 29.65 1.63
CA SER A 510 -10.05 30.89 1.72
C SER A 510 -9.23 31.14 0.46
N THR A 511 -8.42 32.20 0.44
CA THR A 511 -7.52 32.55 -0.68
C THR A 511 -6.12 32.91 -0.19
N LEU A 512 -5.11 32.66 -1.02
CA LEU A 512 -3.72 33.11 -0.79
C LEU A 512 -3.57 34.62 -0.89
N SER A 513 -2.48 35.13 -0.32
CA SER A 513 -1.97 36.48 -0.61
C SER A 513 -1.79 36.69 -2.12
N THR A 514 -2.00 37.92 -2.60
CA THR A 514 -1.74 38.30 -4.00
C THR A 514 -0.26 38.27 -4.37
N ASP A 515 0.63 38.22 -3.38
CA ASP A 515 2.07 38.08 -3.58
C ASP A 515 2.50 36.63 -3.82
N ALA A 516 1.58 35.67 -3.60
CA ALA A 516 1.83 34.24 -3.79
C ALA A 516 1.91 33.85 -5.28
N PRO A 517 2.63 32.76 -5.62
CA PRO A 517 2.63 32.20 -6.96
C PRO A 517 1.22 31.72 -7.34
N VAL A 518 0.85 31.88 -8.62
CA VAL A 518 -0.41 31.36 -9.17
C VAL A 518 -0.13 30.01 -9.85
N PRO A 519 -0.58 28.87 -9.29
CA PRO A 519 -0.36 27.57 -9.91
C PRO A 519 -1.16 27.44 -11.21
N SER A 520 -0.69 26.56 -12.11
CA SER A 520 -1.34 26.33 -13.40
C SER A 520 -2.76 25.82 -13.20
N GLY A 521 -3.75 26.50 -13.78
CA GLY A 521 -5.17 26.15 -13.66
C GLY A 521 -5.93 26.89 -12.56
N ALA A 522 -5.25 27.62 -11.67
CA ALA A 522 -5.91 28.41 -10.62
C ALA A 522 -6.30 29.82 -11.10
N SER A 523 -7.32 30.39 -10.43
CA SER A 523 -7.65 31.81 -10.52
C SER A 523 -6.79 32.65 -9.56
N SER A 524 -6.83 33.98 -9.68
CA SER A 524 -6.14 34.90 -8.76
C SER A 524 -7.15 35.85 -8.10
N PRO A 525 -7.14 36.01 -6.76
CA PRO A 525 -6.27 35.33 -5.79
C PRO A 525 -6.56 33.83 -5.71
N VAL A 526 -5.52 33.02 -5.45
CA VAL A 526 -5.60 31.55 -5.53
C VAL A 526 -6.44 31.00 -4.39
N PRO A 527 -7.54 30.26 -4.65
CA PRO A 527 -8.32 29.62 -3.59
C PRO A 527 -7.56 28.46 -2.95
N VAL A 528 -7.56 28.39 -1.61
CA VAL A 528 -6.75 27.47 -0.80
C VAL A 528 -7.44 27.09 0.52
N PHE A 529 -7.02 25.98 1.12
CA PHE A 529 -7.32 25.66 2.50
C PHE A 529 -6.53 26.59 3.42
N ALA A 530 -7.26 27.41 4.16
CA ALA A 530 -6.75 28.22 5.25
C ALA A 530 -7.92 28.65 6.15
N SER A 531 -7.64 28.93 7.42
CA SER A 531 -8.60 29.41 8.41
C SER A 531 -7.94 30.48 9.26
N ASP A 532 -8.72 31.40 9.83
CA ASP A 532 -8.24 32.40 10.80
C ASP A 532 -7.93 31.80 12.18
N SER A 533 -8.36 30.55 12.40
CA SER A 533 -8.06 29.71 13.55
C SER A 533 -7.45 28.39 13.08
N HIS A 534 -8.21 27.30 13.11
CA HIS A 534 -7.83 25.99 12.58
C HIS A 534 -9.09 25.29 12.05
N SER A 535 -8.90 24.24 11.26
CA SER A 535 -10.02 23.53 10.64
C SER A 535 -10.70 22.50 11.55
N GLY A 536 -9.96 21.90 12.49
CA GLY A 536 -10.35 20.56 12.96
C GLY A 536 -9.96 19.50 11.92
N TRP A 537 -10.21 18.21 12.21
CA TRP A 537 -10.22 17.21 11.15
C TRP A 537 -11.43 17.45 10.25
N VAL A 538 -11.17 17.65 8.96
CA VAL A 538 -12.20 17.81 7.94
C VAL A 538 -11.89 16.89 6.76
N THR A 539 -12.93 16.36 6.13
CA THR A 539 -12.81 15.54 4.92
C THR A 539 -13.06 16.40 3.69
N SER A 540 -12.16 16.35 2.71
CA SER A 540 -12.31 17.04 1.43
C SER A 540 -12.43 16.06 0.28
N ASN A 541 -13.42 16.26 -0.60
CA ASN A 541 -13.69 15.39 -1.74
C ASN A 541 -13.42 16.11 -3.07
N PHE A 542 -12.77 15.44 -4.02
CA PHE A 542 -12.43 15.95 -5.34
C PHE A 542 -12.93 15.00 -6.43
N SER A 543 -13.70 15.52 -7.39
CA SER A 543 -14.13 14.75 -8.57
C SER A 543 -12.96 14.57 -9.55
N LEU A 544 -12.55 13.31 -9.76
CA LEU A 544 -11.54 12.93 -10.74
C LEU A 544 -12.15 12.67 -12.12
N SER A 545 -13.42 12.25 -12.18
CA SER A 545 -14.14 11.98 -13.44
C SER A 545 -14.22 13.20 -14.38
N SER A 546 -14.14 14.41 -13.83
CA SER A 546 -14.22 15.66 -14.59
C SER A 546 -12.87 16.23 -15.03
N LEU A 547 -11.75 15.57 -14.70
CA LEU A 547 -10.42 16.06 -15.04
C LEU A 547 -10.17 15.93 -16.55
N SER A 548 -9.69 17.01 -17.16
CA SER A 548 -9.36 17.01 -18.58
C SER A 548 -8.24 16.00 -18.89
N GLY A 549 -8.52 15.05 -19.79
CA GLY A 549 -7.56 14.03 -20.24
C GLY A 549 -7.50 12.78 -19.36
N ILE A 550 -8.34 12.66 -18.33
CA ILE A 550 -8.39 11.46 -17.47
C ILE A 550 -8.77 10.19 -18.25
N ASP A 551 -9.54 10.34 -19.33
CA ASP A 551 -10.00 9.26 -20.20
C ASP A 551 -8.89 8.62 -21.06
N GLN A 552 -7.72 9.27 -21.15
CA GLN A 552 -6.55 8.80 -21.89
C GLN A 552 -5.33 8.60 -20.96
N ALA A 553 -5.52 8.70 -19.64
CA ALA A 553 -4.44 8.57 -18.68
C ALA A 553 -4.27 7.11 -18.27
N ASP A 554 -3.02 6.66 -18.16
CA ASP A 554 -2.65 5.37 -17.58
C ASP A 554 -2.56 5.49 -16.04
N ASN A 555 -1.99 6.60 -15.55
CA ASN A 555 -1.81 6.87 -14.12
C ASN A 555 -2.13 8.33 -13.78
N ILE A 556 -2.51 8.55 -12.52
CA ILE A 556 -2.69 9.85 -11.90
C ILE A 556 -1.79 9.95 -10.66
N GLN A 557 -1.27 11.12 -10.37
CA GLN A 557 -0.50 11.36 -9.15
C GLN A 557 -0.88 12.71 -8.54
N PHE A 558 -0.86 12.76 -7.21
CA PHE A 558 -1.25 13.94 -6.44
C PHE A 558 -0.07 14.49 -5.64
N ARG A 559 -0.10 15.81 -5.43
CA ARG A 559 0.74 16.46 -4.44
C ARG A 559 -0.04 17.46 -3.59
N PHE A 560 0.32 17.53 -2.32
CA PHE A 560 -0.26 18.39 -1.31
C PHE A 560 0.71 19.53 -1.04
N VAL A 561 0.33 20.74 -1.42
CA VAL A 561 1.20 21.91 -1.49
C VAL A 561 0.93 22.85 -0.33
N ILE A 562 1.99 23.39 0.29
CA ILE A 562 1.94 24.43 1.31
C ILE A 562 2.75 25.64 0.87
N TRP A 563 2.21 26.84 1.09
CA TRP A 563 2.91 28.10 0.94
C TRP A 563 2.65 29.01 2.13
N THR A 564 3.70 29.63 2.66
CA THR A 564 3.63 30.68 3.68
C THR A 564 4.26 31.97 3.18
N HIS A 565 3.68 33.10 3.57
CA HIS A 565 4.11 34.42 3.18
C HIS A 565 5.52 34.71 3.72
N PRO A 566 6.47 35.25 2.92
CA PRO A 566 7.82 35.59 3.40
C PRO A 566 7.82 36.60 4.56
N ASP A 567 6.84 37.51 4.58
CA ASP A 567 6.64 38.48 5.66
C ASP A 567 5.64 38.02 6.74
N SER A 568 5.28 36.73 6.79
CA SER A 568 4.42 36.20 7.86
C SER A 568 5.07 36.44 9.22
N THR A 569 4.29 36.95 10.18
CA THR A 569 4.77 37.21 11.55
C THR A 569 4.27 36.18 12.54
N ASN A 570 3.30 35.36 12.13
CA ASN A 570 2.74 34.31 12.95
C ASN A 570 3.04 32.96 12.29
N GLU A 571 4.14 32.34 12.67
CA GLU A 571 4.39 30.97 12.22
C GLU A 571 3.39 30.02 12.91
N ARG A 572 2.85 29.07 12.14
CA ARG A 572 1.77 28.17 12.54
C ARG A 572 2.14 26.71 12.30
N PRO A 573 1.42 25.74 12.90
CA PRO A 573 1.76 24.33 12.75
C PRO A 573 1.60 23.76 11.33
N GLY A 574 0.87 24.45 10.44
CA GLY A 574 0.77 24.07 9.03
C GLY A 574 -0.35 23.07 8.74
N TRP A 575 -0.04 21.95 8.08
CA TRP A 575 -1.00 21.02 7.49
C TRP A 575 -0.70 19.56 7.86
N PHE A 576 -1.73 18.85 8.31
CA PHE A 576 -1.73 17.42 8.60
C PHE A 576 -2.74 16.72 7.70
N ILE A 577 -2.39 15.54 7.19
CA ILE A 577 -3.15 14.77 6.22
C ILE A 577 -3.15 13.31 6.64
N ASP A 578 -4.30 12.69 6.49
CA ASP A 578 -4.50 11.25 6.69
C ASP A 578 -5.62 10.71 5.79
N GLN A 579 -5.79 9.39 5.79
CA GLN A 579 -6.87 8.66 5.13
C GLN A 579 -7.11 9.13 3.68
N ILE A 580 -6.06 9.12 2.85
CA ILE A 580 -6.20 9.48 1.44
C ILE A 580 -6.81 8.28 0.71
N GLU A 581 -8.02 8.43 0.19
CA GLU A 581 -8.74 7.40 -0.54
C GLU A 581 -8.99 7.82 -1.98
N ILE A 582 -8.70 6.91 -2.91
CA ILE A 582 -8.93 7.08 -4.34
C ILE A 582 -9.87 5.97 -4.77
N ILE A 583 -11.11 6.37 -5.08
CA ILE A 583 -12.23 5.44 -5.26
C ILE A 583 -12.86 5.67 -6.61
N ASN A 584 -12.93 4.62 -7.42
CA ASN A 584 -13.81 4.51 -8.57
C ASN A 584 -14.88 3.47 -8.25
N GLU A 585 -16.14 3.87 -8.23
CA GLU A 585 -17.25 2.95 -7.97
C GLU A 585 -17.44 1.93 -9.10
N GLY A 586 -16.88 2.21 -10.28
CA GLY A 586 -17.04 1.35 -11.44
C GLY A 586 -18.46 1.41 -12.01
N VAL A 587 -18.69 0.59 -13.02
CA VAL A 587 -19.99 0.48 -13.69
C VAL A 587 -20.53 -0.93 -13.55
N ASP A 588 -21.82 -1.02 -13.25
CA ASP A 588 -22.57 -2.26 -13.35
C ASP A 588 -23.01 -2.45 -14.79
N LEU A 589 -22.56 -3.54 -15.40
CA LEU A 589 -22.96 -3.92 -16.75
C LEU A 589 -24.00 -5.01 -16.66
N ASP A 590 -25.17 -4.75 -17.24
CA ASP A 590 -26.13 -5.80 -17.54
C ASP A 590 -25.57 -6.67 -18.67
N VAL A 591 -25.42 -7.97 -18.41
CA VAL A 591 -24.80 -8.89 -19.36
C VAL A 591 -25.62 -10.14 -19.57
N TRP A 592 -25.53 -10.67 -20.79
CA TRP A 592 -25.78 -12.08 -21.03
C TRP A 592 -24.45 -12.81 -21.07
N HIS A 593 -24.35 -13.85 -20.25
CA HIS A 593 -23.17 -14.70 -20.17
C HIS A 593 -23.56 -16.14 -20.51
N HIS A 594 -22.87 -16.73 -21.48
CA HIS A 594 -22.95 -18.16 -21.76
C HIS A 594 -21.74 -18.84 -21.16
N GLY A 595 -21.98 -19.71 -20.18
CA GLY A 595 -20.94 -20.55 -19.59
C GLY A 595 -21.00 -20.53 -18.08
N CYS A 596 -19.85 -20.36 -17.44
CA CYS A 596 -19.74 -20.37 -16.00
C CYS A 596 -19.20 -19.06 -15.43
N TYR A 597 -19.90 -18.55 -14.41
CA TYR A 597 -19.46 -17.42 -13.61
C TYR A 597 -19.65 -17.71 -12.12
N THR A 598 -18.59 -17.57 -11.33
CA THR A 598 -18.62 -17.79 -9.87
C THR A 598 -17.93 -16.66 -9.11
N THR A 599 -18.58 -16.17 -8.07
CA THR A 599 -18.00 -15.19 -7.13
C THR A 599 -17.38 -15.85 -5.90
N THR A 600 -17.68 -17.12 -5.64
CA THR A 600 -17.30 -17.84 -4.40
C THR A 600 -16.18 -18.85 -4.59
N ALA A 601 -16.03 -19.41 -5.79
CA ALA A 601 -14.92 -20.32 -6.10
C ALA A 601 -13.77 -19.58 -6.79
N SER A 602 -12.57 -20.18 -6.79
CA SER A 602 -11.39 -19.64 -7.49
C SER A 602 -11.44 -19.89 -9.00
N SER A 603 -12.23 -20.87 -9.44
CA SER A 603 -12.36 -21.25 -10.85
C SER A 603 -13.66 -22.00 -11.11
N CYS A 604 -14.13 -22.00 -12.34
CA CYS A 604 -15.16 -22.92 -12.81
C CYS A 604 -15.01 -23.26 -14.30
N THR A 605 -15.97 -23.98 -14.89
CA THR A 605 -15.92 -24.43 -16.30
C THR A 605 -17.33 -24.40 -16.89
N TYR A 606 -17.49 -24.05 -18.16
CA TYR A 606 -18.78 -24.14 -18.85
C TYR A 606 -19.17 -25.59 -19.18
N ASN A 607 -20.43 -25.85 -19.53
CA ASN A 607 -20.88 -27.22 -19.80
C ASN A 607 -20.28 -27.76 -21.09
N SER A 608 -20.00 -29.07 -21.10
CA SER A 608 -19.58 -29.76 -22.33
C SER A 608 -20.77 -29.99 -23.27
N ASN A 609 -20.52 -29.95 -24.57
CA ASN A 609 -21.50 -30.14 -25.63
C ASN A 609 -22.70 -29.17 -25.56
N ALA A 610 -22.53 -28.00 -24.94
CA ALA A 610 -23.49 -26.91 -24.96
C ALA A 610 -23.61 -26.34 -26.37
N TYR A 611 -24.85 -26.06 -26.77
CA TYR A 611 -25.20 -25.42 -28.03
C TYR A 611 -26.24 -24.35 -27.74
N GLY A 612 -25.83 -23.38 -26.91
CA GLY A 612 -26.70 -22.34 -26.38
C GLY A 612 -26.95 -21.24 -27.39
N VAL A 613 -28.21 -20.85 -27.54
CA VAL A 613 -28.63 -19.76 -28.44
C VAL A 613 -29.22 -18.63 -27.63
N LEU A 614 -28.81 -17.40 -27.91
CA LEU A 614 -29.41 -16.17 -27.41
C LEU A 614 -29.98 -15.38 -28.61
N GLU A 615 -31.29 -15.15 -28.65
CA GLU A 615 -32.02 -14.69 -29.82
C GLU A 615 -32.99 -13.54 -29.50
N ARG A 616 -33.13 -12.60 -30.44
CA ARG A 616 -34.21 -11.61 -30.46
C ARG A 616 -34.52 -11.12 -31.88
N ASN A 617 -35.62 -10.39 -32.01
CA ASN A 617 -35.97 -9.66 -33.23
C ASN A 617 -35.52 -8.20 -33.15
N ILE A 618 -35.03 -7.65 -34.26
CA ILE A 618 -34.54 -6.26 -34.40
C ILE A 618 -35.07 -5.63 -35.69
N ASP A 619 -35.20 -4.29 -35.68
CA ASP A 619 -35.57 -3.48 -36.84
C ASP A 619 -34.31 -2.89 -37.48
N LEU A 620 -34.05 -3.23 -38.75
CA LEU A 620 -32.93 -2.76 -39.56
C LEU A 620 -33.39 -1.76 -40.63
N THR A 621 -34.58 -1.17 -40.53
CA THR A 621 -35.06 -0.14 -41.45
C THR A 621 -34.09 1.04 -41.50
N GLY A 622 -33.75 1.52 -42.70
CA GLY A 622 -32.79 2.60 -42.90
C GLY A 622 -31.31 2.17 -42.97
N THR A 623 -30.99 0.90 -42.65
CA THR A 623 -29.63 0.36 -42.85
C THR A 623 -29.28 0.23 -44.33
N ASN A 624 -27.99 0.27 -44.65
CA ASN A 624 -27.48 0.09 -46.01
C ASN A 624 -26.11 -0.62 -46.00
N SER A 625 -25.42 -0.65 -47.14
CA SER A 625 -24.14 -1.35 -47.30
C SER A 625 -22.96 -0.81 -46.49
N SER A 626 -23.11 0.31 -45.79
CA SER A 626 -22.12 0.84 -44.86
C SER A 626 -22.57 0.77 -43.39
N SER A 627 -23.74 0.20 -43.11
CA SER A 627 -24.23 -0.04 -41.76
C SER A 627 -23.62 -1.31 -41.18
N LYS A 628 -23.36 -1.30 -39.87
CA LYS A 628 -22.74 -2.40 -39.13
C LYS A 628 -23.55 -2.78 -37.90
N ILE A 629 -23.40 -4.02 -37.46
CA ILE A 629 -23.83 -4.49 -36.15
C ILE A 629 -22.59 -4.60 -35.28
N GLU A 630 -22.57 -3.89 -34.17
CA GLU A 630 -21.44 -3.85 -33.24
C GLU A 630 -21.81 -4.54 -31.94
N PHE A 631 -20.92 -5.37 -31.42
CA PHE A 631 -21.07 -6.04 -30.14
C PHE A 631 -19.93 -5.65 -29.21
N ASN A 632 -20.24 -5.44 -27.94
CA ASN A 632 -19.26 -5.39 -26.88
C ASN A 632 -19.24 -6.74 -26.16
N MET A 633 -18.21 -7.54 -26.43
CA MET A 633 -18.14 -8.92 -25.94
C MET A 633 -16.76 -9.27 -25.39
N GLU A 634 -16.75 -10.13 -24.39
CA GLU A 634 -15.57 -10.77 -23.84
C GLU A 634 -15.72 -12.28 -24.01
N TRP A 635 -14.65 -12.93 -24.44
CA TRP A 635 -14.64 -14.38 -24.64
C TRP A 635 -13.48 -15.01 -23.89
N ASP A 636 -13.81 -16.10 -23.21
CA ASP A 636 -12.90 -17.04 -22.59
C ASP A 636 -13.36 -18.45 -22.97
N LEU A 637 -13.01 -18.85 -24.19
CA LEU A 637 -13.43 -20.10 -24.81
C LEU A 637 -12.18 -20.82 -25.35
N GLU A 638 -12.14 -22.16 -25.30
CA GLU A 638 -11.01 -22.96 -25.82
C GLU A 638 -10.62 -22.57 -27.25
N GLY A 639 -11.58 -22.13 -28.06
CA GLY A 639 -11.32 -21.68 -29.42
C GLY A 639 -10.96 -22.83 -30.36
N GLY A 640 -10.06 -22.55 -31.29
CA GLY A 640 -9.61 -23.50 -32.32
C GLY A 640 -10.77 -24.04 -33.15
N SER A 641 -10.93 -25.37 -33.12
CA SER A 641 -12.04 -26.10 -33.76
C SER A 641 -12.97 -26.76 -32.74
N SER A 642 -12.92 -26.32 -31.49
CA SER A 642 -13.63 -26.95 -30.37
C SER A 642 -14.75 -26.05 -29.87
N ASP A 643 -14.42 -24.94 -29.23
CA ASP A 643 -15.38 -24.13 -28.47
C ASP A 643 -15.42 -22.73 -29.05
N ASN A 644 -16.52 -22.38 -29.72
CA ASN A 644 -16.61 -21.12 -30.43
C ASN A 644 -18.02 -20.53 -30.42
N ALA A 645 -18.08 -19.25 -30.72
CA ALA A 645 -19.28 -18.46 -30.86
C ALA A 645 -19.45 -17.90 -32.27
N CYS A 646 -20.70 -17.78 -32.69
CA CYS A 646 -21.09 -17.25 -34.00
C CYS A 646 -22.32 -16.35 -33.86
N VAL A 647 -22.40 -15.32 -34.70
CA VAL A 647 -23.55 -14.41 -34.81
C VAL A 647 -24.25 -14.64 -36.14
N GLU A 648 -25.58 -14.79 -36.11
CA GLU A 648 -26.38 -15.17 -37.27
C GLU A 648 -27.65 -14.32 -37.41
N LEU A 649 -28.11 -14.12 -38.65
CA LEU A 649 -29.33 -13.38 -39.00
C LEU A 649 -30.36 -14.24 -39.75
N SER A 650 -31.65 -13.97 -39.55
CA SER A 650 -32.76 -14.59 -40.28
C SER A 650 -33.89 -13.62 -40.60
N LEU A 651 -34.59 -13.86 -41.72
CA LEU A 651 -35.83 -13.15 -42.09
C LEU A 651 -37.09 -13.95 -41.76
N ASN A 652 -36.95 -15.20 -41.31
CA ASN A 652 -38.08 -16.13 -41.17
C ASN A 652 -37.93 -17.12 -40.00
N GLY A 653 -36.92 -16.95 -39.14
CA GLY A 653 -36.58 -17.84 -38.04
C GLY A 653 -36.18 -19.29 -38.41
N ASN A 654 -36.10 -19.63 -39.70
CA ASN A 654 -35.86 -21.01 -40.17
C ASN A 654 -34.56 -21.16 -40.98
N THR A 655 -34.21 -20.16 -41.78
CA THR A 655 -32.98 -20.12 -42.56
C THR A 655 -32.10 -19.00 -42.06
N TRP A 656 -30.89 -19.34 -41.63
CA TRP A 656 -29.96 -18.42 -40.98
C TRP A 656 -28.74 -18.16 -41.85
N ALA A 657 -28.12 -16.99 -41.69
CA ALA A 657 -26.88 -16.60 -42.33
C ALA A 657 -25.88 -16.11 -41.27
N ASP A 658 -24.68 -16.68 -41.26
CA ASP A 658 -23.59 -16.25 -40.37
C ASP A 658 -23.01 -14.90 -40.83
N ILE A 659 -22.74 -14.00 -39.89
CA ILE A 659 -22.13 -12.70 -40.15
C ILE A 659 -20.79 -12.49 -39.40
N SER A 660 -20.43 -13.43 -38.53
CA SER A 660 -19.23 -13.39 -37.68
C SER A 660 -18.06 -14.21 -38.24
N SER A 661 -18.37 -15.27 -38.98
CA SER A 661 -17.38 -16.16 -39.61
C SER A 661 -16.97 -15.70 -41.02
N SER A 662 -15.96 -16.36 -41.60
CA SER A 662 -15.44 -16.08 -42.94
C SER A 662 -16.45 -16.36 -44.09
N THR A 663 -17.55 -17.07 -43.80
CA THR A 663 -18.60 -17.38 -44.77
C THR A 663 -19.97 -17.27 -44.12
N SER A 664 -21.01 -16.98 -44.90
CA SER A 664 -22.39 -16.86 -44.40
C SER A 664 -23.13 -18.20 -44.22
N SER A 665 -22.46 -19.34 -44.39
CA SER A 665 -23.11 -20.65 -44.31
C SER A 665 -23.29 -21.11 -42.87
N THR A 666 -24.51 -21.54 -42.52
CA THR A 666 -24.83 -22.18 -41.23
C THR A 666 -25.01 -23.71 -41.37
N SER A 667 -24.46 -24.30 -42.44
CA SER A 667 -24.60 -25.75 -42.73
C SER A 667 -23.81 -26.67 -41.82
N SER A 668 -22.83 -26.12 -41.09
CA SER A 668 -22.03 -26.81 -40.08
C SER A 668 -22.18 -26.12 -38.72
N ASP A 669 -21.90 -26.87 -37.67
CA ASP A 669 -21.87 -26.36 -36.30
C ASP A 669 -20.84 -25.23 -36.17
N CYS A 670 -21.07 -24.30 -35.23
CA CYS A 670 -20.30 -23.06 -35.13
C CYS A 670 -18.81 -23.33 -34.91
N SER A 671 -18.48 -24.29 -34.04
CA SER A 671 -17.11 -24.77 -33.77
C SER A 671 -16.34 -25.22 -35.01
N ALA A 672 -17.03 -25.72 -36.03
CA ALA A 672 -16.45 -26.25 -37.26
C ALA A 672 -16.32 -25.20 -38.39
N ARG A 673 -16.76 -23.96 -38.16
CA ARG A 673 -16.69 -22.89 -39.17
C ARG A 673 -15.30 -22.29 -39.25
N SER A 674 -15.04 -21.55 -40.32
CA SER A 674 -13.76 -20.86 -40.52
C SER A 674 -13.85 -19.42 -40.02
N GLY A 675 -12.98 -19.06 -39.08
CA GLY A 675 -12.96 -17.75 -38.43
C GLY A 675 -14.12 -17.45 -37.45
N PRO A 676 -14.63 -18.42 -36.66
CA PRO A 676 -15.57 -18.12 -35.59
C PRO A 676 -14.86 -17.42 -34.42
N ILE A 677 -15.59 -17.03 -33.38
CA ILE A 677 -15.05 -16.33 -32.20
C ILE A 677 -14.76 -17.34 -31.07
N PRO A 678 -13.54 -17.51 -30.54
CA PRO A 678 -12.31 -16.87 -30.98
C PRO A 678 -11.61 -17.58 -32.15
N GLY A 679 -11.95 -18.83 -32.48
CA GLY A 679 -11.24 -19.63 -33.48
C GLY A 679 -9.76 -19.79 -33.09
N ASN A 680 -8.84 -19.67 -34.04
CA ASN A 680 -7.39 -19.64 -33.73
C ASN A 680 -6.89 -18.24 -33.30
N GLY A 681 -7.80 -17.39 -32.82
CA GLY A 681 -7.59 -15.98 -32.50
C GLY A 681 -8.49 -15.06 -33.33
N TYR A 682 -9.10 -14.08 -32.67
CA TYR A 682 -10.08 -13.17 -33.26
C TYR A 682 -9.60 -11.72 -33.18
N THR A 683 -9.78 -10.97 -34.28
CA THR A 683 -9.33 -9.58 -34.36
C THR A 683 -10.48 -8.64 -34.04
N ALA A 684 -10.32 -7.84 -32.98
CA ALA A 684 -11.30 -6.82 -32.60
C ALA A 684 -11.13 -5.52 -33.39
N ASP A 685 -12.05 -4.58 -33.23
CA ASP A 685 -12.06 -3.33 -34.00
C ASP A 685 -10.87 -2.41 -33.72
N ASN A 686 -10.18 -2.60 -32.59
CA ASN A 686 -8.91 -1.92 -32.28
C ASN A 686 -7.71 -2.47 -33.10
N GLY A 687 -7.93 -3.45 -33.96
CA GLY A 687 -6.92 -4.06 -34.82
C GLY A 687 -6.00 -5.08 -34.13
N GLN A 688 -6.24 -5.39 -32.85
CA GLN A 688 -5.51 -6.41 -32.11
C GLN A 688 -6.20 -7.77 -32.23
N THR A 689 -5.40 -8.83 -32.35
CA THR A 689 -5.88 -10.22 -32.33
C THR A 689 -5.72 -10.79 -30.92
N TYR A 690 -6.82 -11.28 -30.35
CA TYR A 690 -6.85 -11.95 -29.05
C TYR A 690 -7.05 -13.46 -29.28
N GLY A 691 -6.43 -14.29 -28.43
CA GLY A 691 -6.57 -15.75 -28.50
C GLY A 691 -7.87 -16.22 -27.84
N ASP A 692 -7.77 -17.40 -27.21
CA ASP A 692 -8.83 -18.09 -26.48
C ASP A 692 -9.48 -17.22 -25.38
N GLN A 693 -8.71 -16.30 -24.81
CA GLN A 693 -9.12 -15.35 -23.77
C GLN A 693 -8.87 -13.91 -24.23
N SER A 694 -9.91 -13.05 -24.21
CA SER A 694 -9.80 -11.63 -24.57
C SER A 694 -9.42 -10.72 -23.41
N GLY A 695 -9.62 -11.19 -22.17
CA GLY A 695 -9.27 -10.54 -20.90
C GLY A 695 -10.14 -9.34 -20.50
N GLU A 696 -10.73 -8.63 -21.48
CA GLU A 696 -11.67 -7.54 -21.29
C GLU A 696 -12.68 -7.52 -22.45
N PHE A 697 -13.75 -6.73 -22.29
CA PHE A 697 -14.73 -6.51 -23.36
C PHE A 697 -14.05 -5.85 -24.58
N ARG A 698 -14.36 -6.40 -25.76
CA ARG A 698 -13.85 -5.96 -27.05
C ARG A 698 -15.03 -5.58 -27.94
N LEU A 699 -14.91 -4.42 -28.58
CA LEU A 699 -15.82 -4.03 -29.64
C LEU A 699 -15.49 -4.85 -30.89
N VAL A 700 -16.50 -5.55 -31.43
CA VAL A 700 -16.42 -6.29 -32.69
C VAL A 700 -17.56 -5.88 -33.60
N SER A 701 -17.23 -5.58 -34.86
CA SER A 701 -18.19 -5.13 -35.88
C SER A 701 -18.45 -6.17 -36.97
N PHE A 702 -19.72 -6.35 -37.35
CA PHE A 702 -20.16 -7.20 -38.44
C PHE A 702 -20.89 -6.41 -39.53
N GLU A 703 -20.54 -6.67 -40.79
CA GLU A 703 -21.23 -6.09 -41.95
C GLU A 703 -22.62 -6.71 -42.13
N ILE A 704 -23.62 -5.89 -42.44
CA ILE A 704 -24.99 -6.38 -42.69
C ILE A 704 -25.10 -6.86 -44.15
N PRO A 705 -25.39 -8.14 -44.42
CA PRO A 705 -25.53 -8.62 -45.80
C PRO A 705 -26.72 -7.95 -46.49
N SER A 706 -26.62 -7.71 -47.80
CA SER A 706 -27.59 -6.91 -48.56
C SER A 706 -29.04 -7.42 -48.53
N GLY A 707 -29.26 -8.70 -48.25
CA GLY A 707 -30.59 -9.28 -48.08
C GLY A 707 -31.28 -8.92 -46.75
N PHE A 708 -30.53 -8.47 -45.75
CA PHE A 708 -31.03 -8.09 -44.42
C PHE A 708 -31.10 -6.57 -44.21
N GLN A 709 -30.56 -5.79 -45.16
CA GLN A 709 -30.61 -4.33 -45.12
C GLN A 709 -32.03 -3.80 -45.35
N ASP A 710 -32.36 -2.68 -44.71
CA ASP A 710 -33.65 -1.99 -44.79
C ASP A 710 -34.87 -2.91 -44.52
N GLN A 711 -34.71 -3.87 -43.60
CA GLN A 711 -35.77 -4.80 -43.19
C GLN A 711 -36.32 -4.41 -41.82
N SER A 712 -37.65 -4.36 -41.70
CA SER A 712 -38.35 -3.96 -40.46
C SER A 712 -38.42 -5.03 -39.37
N SER A 713 -37.99 -6.26 -39.68
CA SER A 713 -38.01 -7.38 -38.76
C SER A 713 -36.96 -8.41 -39.19
N VAL A 714 -35.89 -8.50 -38.43
CA VAL A 714 -34.79 -9.46 -38.62
C VAL A 714 -34.54 -10.16 -37.29
N ASP A 715 -34.51 -11.49 -37.30
CA ASP A 715 -34.10 -12.25 -36.13
C ASP A 715 -32.57 -12.29 -36.10
N ILE A 716 -31.99 -11.97 -34.95
CA ILE A 716 -30.56 -12.08 -34.68
C ILE A 716 -30.36 -13.08 -33.55
N ARG A 717 -29.34 -13.94 -33.69
CA ARG A 717 -28.94 -14.83 -32.61
C ARG A 717 -27.43 -14.94 -32.46
N ILE A 718 -27.00 -15.11 -31.22
CA ILE A 718 -25.65 -15.54 -30.86
C ILE A 718 -25.71 -17.02 -30.48
N VAL A 719 -24.81 -17.79 -31.06
CA VAL A 719 -24.68 -19.23 -30.84
C VAL A 719 -23.34 -19.46 -30.16
N VAL A 720 -23.31 -20.22 -29.07
CA VAL A 720 -22.08 -20.77 -28.47
C VAL A 720 -22.14 -22.28 -28.56
N ASP A 721 -21.13 -22.86 -29.18
CA ASP A 721 -21.01 -24.29 -29.48
C ASP A 721 -19.72 -24.80 -28.84
N THR A 722 -19.86 -25.74 -27.92
CA THR A 722 -18.76 -26.27 -27.09
C THR A 722 -18.61 -27.77 -27.31
N SER A 723 -17.40 -28.27 -27.11
CA SER A 723 -17.01 -29.65 -27.36
C SER A 723 -17.19 -30.52 -26.11
N SER A 724 -16.77 -31.79 -26.21
CA SER A 724 -16.88 -32.75 -25.11
C SER A 724 -15.81 -32.61 -24.02
N SER A 725 -14.79 -31.78 -24.23
CA SER A 725 -13.59 -31.71 -23.39
C SER A 725 -12.93 -30.33 -23.47
N PHE A 726 -12.25 -29.91 -22.41
CA PHE A 726 -11.56 -28.60 -22.30
C PHE A 726 -12.52 -27.39 -22.34
N ASN A 727 -13.45 -27.37 -21.39
CA ASN A 727 -14.53 -26.37 -21.33
C ASN A 727 -14.13 -25.09 -20.56
N TYR A 728 -13.00 -24.50 -20.95
CA TYR A 728 -12.49 -23.23 -20.44
C TYR A 728 -11.55 -22.60 -21.49
N GLY A 729 -11.42 -21.27 -21.49
CA GLY A 729 -10.44 -20.56 -22.30
C GLY A 729 -9.12 -20.30 -21.55
N GLY A 730 -8.10 -19.88 -22.30
CA GLY A 730 -6.78 -19.61 -21.75
C GLY A 730 -6.01 -20.85 -21.25
N GLY A 731 -5.02 -20.62 -20.36
CA GLY A 731 -4.10 -21.68 -19.91
C GLY A 731 -4.63 -22.53 -18.76
N THR A 732 -5.53 -21.99 -17.95
CA THR A 732 -6.12 -22.60 -16.75
C THR A 732 -7.48 -21.98 -16.49
N PRO A 733 -8.46 -22.75 -15.99
CA PRO A 733 -9.78 -22.20 -15.74
C PRO A 733 -9.75 -21.13 -14.64
N ASP A 734 -10.48 -20.04 -14.84
CA ASP A 734 -10.67 -18.96 -13.89
C ASP A 734 -12.14 -18.81 -13.47
N ARG A 735 -12.47 -17.70 -12.79
CA ARG A 735 -13.80 -17.47 -12.20
C ARG A 735 -14.90 -17.21 -13.24
N ARG A 736 -14.53 -16.91 -14.49
CA ARG A 736 -15.45 -16.58 -15.57
C ARG A 736 -15.00 -17.22 -16.88
N GLU A 737 -15.68 -18.29 -17.23
CA GLU A 737 -15.43 -19.06 -18.44
C GLU A 737 -16.62 -18.96 -19.39
N GLY A 738 -16.38 -18.63 -20.66
CA GLY A 738 -17.40 -18.61 -21.70
C GLY A 738 -17.49 -17.30 -22.47
N LEU A 739 -18.67 -16.95 -22.97
CA LEU A 739 -18.91 -15.73 -23.75
C LEU A 739 -19.79 -14.76 -22.96
N THR A 740 -19.30 -13.54 -22.73
CA THR A 740 -20.03 -12.47 -22.06
C THR A 740 -20.32 -11.34 -23.04
N ILE A 741 -21.56 -10.84 -23.08
CA ILE A 741 -21.96 -9.72 -23.93
C ILE A 741 -22.67 -8.68 -23.07
N SER A 742 -22.20 -7.44 -23.11
CA SER A 742 -22.78 -6.32 -22.34
C SER A 742 -23.67 -5.41 -23.19
N GLN A 743 -23.45 -5.37 -24.49
CA GLN A 743 -24.22 -4.52 -25.40
C GLN A 743 -24.11 -5.03 -26.83
N PHE A 744 -25.16 -4.79 -27.62
CA PHE A 744 -25.00 -4.69 -29.07
C PHE A 744 -25.83 -3.56 -29.66
N ARG A 745 -25.33 -2.99 -30.76
CA ARG A 745 -25.97 -1.88 -31.46
C ARG A 745 -25.86 -2.01 -32.97
N VAL A 746 -26.74 -1.30 -33.67
CA VAL A 746 -26.70 -1.13 -35.13
C VAL A 746 -26.34 0.32 -35.41
N VAL A 747 -25.29 0.53 -36.18
CA VAL A 747 -24.79 1.87 -36.52
C VAL A 747 -24.85 2.13 -38.02
N ASP A 748 -24.98 3.39 -38.39
CA ASP A 748 -24.80 3.85 -39.76
C ASP A 748 -23.34 4.19 -40.08
N TYR A 749 -23.09 4.73 -41.28
CA TYR A 749 -21.75 5.13 -41.73
C TYR A 749 -21.11 6.22 -40.87
N ASP A 750 -21.93 7.09 -40.27
CA ASP A 750 -21.48 8.20 -39.43
C ASP A 750 -21.29 7.76 -37.97
N GLY A 751 -21.53 6.48 -37.65
CA GLY A 751 -21.47 5.94 -36.29
C GLY A 751 -22.72 6.23 -35.45
N SER A 752 -23.80 6.73 -36.08
CA SER A 752 -25.05 7.03 -35.38
C SER A 752 -25.77 5.73 -35.04
N THR A 753 -26.16 5.58 -33.77
CA THR A 753 -26.89 4.41 -33.29
C THR A 753 -28.33 4.44 -33.80
N MET A 754 -28.68 3.46 -34.63
CA MET A 754 -30.04 3.25 -35.16
C MET A 754 -30.85 2.30 -34.29
N PHE A 755 -30.17 1.35 -33.64
CA PHE A 755 -30.74 0.42 -32.67
C PHE A 755 -29.67 0.11 -31.61
N VAL A 756 -30.08 -0.07 -30.36
CA VAL A 756 -29.19 -0.50 -29.29
C VAL A 756 -29.96 -1.35 -28.29
N ASP A 757 -29.29 -2.38 -27.78
CA ASP A 757 -29.71 -3.12 -26.60
C ASP A 757 -28.53 -3.23 -25.63
N ASP A 758 -28.68 -2.55 -24.49
CA ASP A 758 -27.75 -2.57 -23.35
C ASP A 758 -28.13 -3.66 -22.34
N PHE A 759 -29.05 -4.55 -22.71
CA PHE A 759 -29.57 -5.63 -21.87
C PHE A 759 -30.14 -5.18 -20.52
N SER A 760 -30.60 -3.94 -20.39
CA SER A 760 -31.24 -3.37 -19.17
C SER A 760 -32.39 -4.19 -18.52
N SER A 761 -32.79 -5.32 -19.12
CA SER A 761 -33.69 -6.32 -18.55
C SER A 761 -33.39 -7.70 -19.15
N PRO A 762 -33.56 -8.80 -18.39
CA PRO A 762 -33.46 -10.18 -18.91
C PRO A 762 -34.54 -10.53 -19.94
N SER A 763 -35.48 -9.63 -20.21
CA SER A 763 -36.56 -9.84 -21.18
C SER A 763 -36.26 -9.31 -22.59
N THR A 764 -35.12 -8.63 -22.79
CA THR A 764 -34.76 -8.08 -24.11
C THR A 764 -34.30 -9.16 -25.10
N MET A 765 -33.85 -10.31 -24.60
CA MET A 765 -33.48 -11.49 -25.37
C MET A 765 -34.16 -12.75 -24.83
N SER A 766 -34.23 -13.77 -25.67
CA SER A 766 -34.67 -15.12 -25.30
C SER A 766 -33.53 -16.08 -25.54
N HIS A 767 -33.41 -17.13 -24.72
CA HIS A 767 -32.37 -18.13 -24.89
C HIS A 767 -32.93 -19.55 -24.86
N TYR A 768 -32.22 -20.47 -25.52
CA TYR A 768 -32.56 -21.89 -25.57
C TYR A 768 -31.36 -22.74 -26.03
N GLY A 769 -31.35 -24.02 -25.64
CA GLY A 769 -30.40 -25.01 -26.16
C GLY A 769 -30.87 -25.59 -27.49
N MET A 770 -30.06 -25.45 -28.54
CA MET A 770 -30.36 -26.03 -29.85
C MET A 770 -29.94 -27.51 -29.87
N PRO A 771 -30.66 -28.40 -30.58
CA PRO A 771 -30.19 -29.77 -30.71
C PRO A 771 -28.84 -29.83 -31.42
N ASP A 772 -27.93 -30.69 -30.93
CA ASP A 772 -26.66 -30.95 -31.59
C ASP A 772 -26.87 -31.54 -33.00
N SER A 773 -25.80 -31.69 -33.79
CA SER A 773 -25.86 -32.28 -35.13
C SER A 773 -26.35 -33.75 -35.16
N GLN A 774 -26.54 -34.39 -34.01
CA GLN A 774 -27.08 -35.73 -33.84
C GLN A 774 -28.54 -35.72 -33.35
N GLY A 775 -29.10 -34.54 -33.08
CA GLY A 775 -30.49 -34.31 -32.66
C GLY A 775 -30.74 -34.43 -31.15
N ASN A 776 -29.68 -34.48 -30.32
CA ASN A 776 -29.83 -34.50 -28.88
C ASN A 776 -30.04 -33.07 -28.34
N PRO A 777 -30.90 -32.85 -27.32
CA PRO A 777 -31.00 -31.56 -26.66
C PRO A 777 -29.64 -31.17 -26.05
N ALA A 778 -29.07 -30.05 -26.48
CA ALA A 778 -27.84 -29.53 -25.89
C ALA A 778 -28.13 -28.67 -24.65
N PRO A 779 -27.20 -28.59 -23.69
CA PRO A 779 -27.23 -27.61 -22.62
C PRO A 779 -27.39 -26.17 -23.13
N ASP A 780 -28.05 -25.36 -22.30
CA ASP A 780 -28.24 -23.93 -22.47
C ASP A 780 -27.64 -23.22 -21.27
N ASP A 781 -26.47 -22.60 -21.47
CA ASP A 781 -25.71 -21.96 -20.41
C ASP A 781 -25.91 -20.45 -20.37
N TRP A 782 -26.82 -19.91 -21.19
CA TRP A 782 -27.11 -18.48 -21.18
C TRP A 782 -27.79 -18.07 -19.88
N ILE A 783 -27.19 -17.09 -19.22
CA ILE A 783 -27.70 -16.50 -18.01
C ILE A 783 -27.55 -14.99 -18.04
N TYR A 784 -28.59 -14.30 -17.59
CA TYR A 784 -28.54 -12.87 -17.37
C TYR A 784 -27.91 -12.57 -16.00
N ARG A 785 -26.94 -11.66 -15.97
CA ARG A 785 -26.20 -11.26 -14.77
C ARG A 785 -25.89 -9.77 -14.80
N ILE A 786 -25.55 -9.23 -13.64
CA ILE A 786 -24.86 -7.96 -13.52
C ILE A 786 -23.40 -8.26 -13.28
N VAL A 787 -22.51 -7.63 -14.04
CA VAL A 787 -21.06 -7.72 -13.87
C VAL A 787 -20.52 -6.33 -13.61
N THR A 788 -20.00 -6.13 -12.40
CA THR A 788 -19.36 -4.87 -12.01
C THR A 788 -17.94 -4.80 -12.60
N LYS A 789 -17.61 -3.68 -13.24
CA LYS A 789 -16.30 -3.43 -13.86
C LYS A 789 -15.73 -2.07 -13.45
N GLY A 790 -14.41 -1.99 -13.38
CA GLY A 790 -13.68 -0.76 -13.09
C GLY A 790 -13.62 -0.37 -11.61
N VAL A 791 -14.19 -1.15 -10.69
CA VAL A 791 -14.08 -0.87 -9.25
C VAL A 791 -12.62 -0.76 -8.85
N GLN A 792 -12.28 0.35 -8.21
CA GLN A 792 -10.96 0.61 -7.66
C GLN A 792 -11.16 1.33 -6.32
N SER A 793 -10.43 0.89 -5.31
CA SER A 793 -10.43 1.52 -3.99
C SER A 793 -9.04 1.38 -3.41
N GLU A 794 -8.31 2.49 -3.34
CA GLU A 794 -6.98 2.56 -2.76
C GLU A 794 -7.01 3.47 -1.54
N MET A 795 -6.43 3.04 -0.43
CA MET A 795 -6.37 3.79 0.83
C MET A 795 -4.91 3.94 1.27
N ILE A 796 -4.54 5.19 1.58
CA ILE A 796 -3.21 5.59 2.03
C ILE A 796 -3.38 6.27 3.39
N GLY A 797 -3.09 5.53 4.46
CA GLY A 797 -3.14 5.99 5.86
C GLY A 797 -1.76 6.10 6.52
N PHE A 798 -0.66 6.10 5.77
CA PHE A 798 0.72 6.22 6.27
C PHE A 798 1.22 5.17 7.28
N GLU A 799 0.43 4.14 7.58
CA GLU A 799 0.80 3.00 8.45
C GLU A 799 1.92 2.11 7.86
N ASP A 800 2.27 2.34 6.59
CA ASP A 800 3.45 1.76 5.92
C ASP A 800 4.76 2.48 6.27
N SER A 801 4.69 3.52 7.10
CA SER A 801 5.84 4.19 7.71
C SER A 801 6.70 3.21 8.53
N THR A 802 7.85 3.67 9.01
CA THR A 802 8.72 2.89 9.89
C THR A 802 8.90 3.58 11.23
N ALA A 803 9.00 2.80 12.31
CA ALA A 803 9.25 3.33 13.66
C ALA A 803 10.63 2.90 14.21
N ASN A 804 11.11 3.63 15.21
CA ASN A 804 12.18 3.16 16.11
C ASN A 804 11.78 1.86 16.85
N SER A 805 12.73 1.20 17.50
CA SER A 805 12.41 0.11 18.43
C SER A 805 11.77 0.66 19.71
N PRO A 806 10.88 -0.09 20.39
CA PRO A 806 10.19 0.39 21.58
C PRO A 806 11.17 0.89 22.64
N THR A 807 10.88 2.07 23.18
CA THR A 807 11.68 2.68 24.27
C THR A 807 11.34 2.08 25.64
N VAL A 808 10.28 1.28 25.71
CA VAL A 808 9.81 0.58 26.91
C VAL A 808 9.88 -0.93 26.76
N SER A 809 10.06 -1.64 27.89
CA SER A 809 10.15 -3.10 27.93
C SER A 809 8.79 -3.80 28.02
N GLU A 810 7.79 -3.11 28.55
CA GLU A 810 6.43 -3.62 28.73
C GLU A 810 5.39 -2.56 28.39
N ALA A 811 4.28 -2.99 27.76
CA ALA A 811 3.08 -2.18 27.63
C ALA A 811 2.38 -1.99 28.99
N PRO A 812 1.71 -0.85 29.24
CA PRO A 812 1.04 -0.58 30.50
C PRO A 812 0.08 -1.71 30.92
N GLY A 813 0.24 -2.23 32.13
CA GLY A 813 -0.61 -3.29 32.69
C GLY A 813 -0.32 -4.71 32.18
N TRP A 814 0.45 -4.86 31.10
CA TRP A 814 0.89 -6.14 30.58
C TRP A 814 2.17 -6.62 31.27
N THR A 815 2.28 -7.93 31.47
CA THR A 815 3.47 -8.54 32.07
C THR A 815 3.87 -9.81 31.35
N ARG A 816 5.16 -10.10 31.33
CA ARG A 816 5.72 -11.30 30.72
C ARG A 816 6.50 -12.13 31.73
N SER A 817 6.52 -13.44 31.55
CA SER A 817 7.36 -14.34 32.33
C SER A 817 7.63 -15.63 31.56
N THR A 818 8.74 -16.29 31.84
CA THR A 818 9.08 -17.59 31.21
C THR A 818 9.49 -18.58 32.29
N SER A 819 9.11 -19.84 32.12
CA SER A 819 9.60 -20.96 32.92
C SER A 819 11.02 -21.35 32.45
N GLY A 820 12.01 -21.40 33.35
CA GLY A 820 13.40 -21.75 33.03
C GLY A 820 14.37 -20.55 32.96
N THR A 821 15.48 -20.70 32.23
CA THR A 821 16.60 -19.73 32.19
C THR A 821 16.66 -18.87 30.92
N CYS A 822 15.56 -18.79 30.18
CA CYS A 822 15.47 -18.00 28.95
C CYS A 822 15.70 -16.51 29.19
N SER A 823 16.49 -15.86 28.32
CA SER A 823 16.75 -14.41 28.39
C SER A 823 16.60 -13.63 27.08
N ASN A 824 16.48 -14.30 25.93
CA ASN A 824 16.32 -13.67 24.61
C ASN A 824 14.86 -13.75 24.11
N ASP A 825 14.59 -13.11 22.98
CA ASP A 825 13.27 -13.02 22.35
C ASP A 825 12.79 -14.34 21.70
N LYS A 826 13.67 -15.32 21.50
CA LYS A 826 13.32 -16.60 20.88
C LYS A 826 12.68 -17.59 21.86
N CYS A 827 12.71 -17.30 23.15
CA CYS A 827 12.15 -18.18 24.18
C CYS A 827 11.23 -17.45 25.18
N LYS A 828 10.97 -16.14 24.97
CA LYS A 828 10.04 -15.35 25.79
C LYS A 828 9.30 -14.32 24.93
N PHE A 829 8.10 -13.94 25.35
CA PHE A 829 7.40 -12.81 24.73
C PHE A 829 8.19 -11.52 24.89
N THR A 830 8.43 -10.85 23.77
CA THR A 830 9.12 -9.56 23.70
C THR A 830 8.24 -8.56 22.96
N LEU A 831 8.18 -7.33 23.46
CA LEU A 831 7.56 -6.21 22.76
C LEU A 831 8.60 -5.67 21.76
N ASN A 832 8.30 -5.69 20.48
CA ASN A 832 9.20 -5.17 19.46
C ASN A 832 8.46 -4.86 18.15
N LYS A 833 9.13 -4.13 17.26
CA LYS A 833 8.73 -4.04 15.85
C LYS A 833 9.20 -5.27 15.07
N LEU A 834 8.50 -5.57 13.99
CA LEU A 834 8.87 -6.66 13.08
C LEU A 834 10.15 -6.32 12.30
N SER A 835 10.87 -7.37 11.91
CA SER A 835 12.03 -7.31 11.02
C SER A 835 11.87 -8.33 9.90
N SER A 836 12.75 -8.28 8.89
CA SER A 836 12.70 -9.22 7.75
C SER A 836 12.82 -10.70 8.10
N ASN A 837 13.27 -11.03 9.33
CA ASN A 837 13.38 -12.40 9.84
C ASN A 837 12.36 -12.73 10.94
N SER A 838 11.40 -11.82 11.19
CA SER A 838 10.31 -12.02 12.15
C SER A 838 9.13 -12.70 11.47
N GLY A 839 8.26 -13.35 12.25
CA GLY A 839 7.15 -14.16 11.73
C GLY A 839 6.20 -13.46 10.75
N PRO A 840 5.26 -12.63 11.23
CA PRO A 840 4.30 -11.96 10.36
C PRO A 840 4.98 -10.92 9.44
N PRO A 841 4.40 -10.66 8.25
CA PRO A 841 4.92 -9.65 7.34
C PRO A 841 4.70 -8.21 7.85
N LEU A 842 3.59 -7.96 8.55
CA LEU A 842 3.22 -6.68 9.16
C LEU A 842 2.50 -6.94 10.49
N THR A 843 2.55 -5.96 11.40
CA THR A 843 1.75 -5.96 12.64
C THR A 843 0.30 -5.61 12.32
N ALA A 844 -0.63 -5.91 13.23
CA ALA A 844 -2.04 -5.60 13.01
C ALA A 844 -2.35 -4.14 13.37
N SER A 845 -1.66 -3.62 14.38
CA SER A 845 -1.53 -2.19 14.66
C SER A 845 -0.07 -1.77 14.49
N PHE A 846 0.14 -0.61 13.89
CA PHE A 846 1.47 -0.05 13.76
C PHE A 846 1.87 0.68 15.04
N PRO A 847 3.13 0.57 15.55
CA PRO A 847 4.24 -0.21 14.99
C PRO A 847 4.63 -1.51 15.72
N TYR A 848 4.04 -1.83 16.88
CA TYR A 848 4.61 -2.85 17.78
C TYR A 848 3.67 -4.01 18.07
N ALA A 849 4.24 -5.19 18.26
CA ALA A 849 3.52 -6.37 18.72
C ALA A 849 4.30 -7.11 19.80
N TYR A 850 3.62 -7.98 20.55
CA TYR A 850 4.29 -8.97 21.39
C TYR A 850 4.53 -10.26 20.61
N GLY A 851 5.70 -10.85 20.75
CA GLY A 851 6.01 -12.09 20.04
C GLY A 851 7.16 -12.88 20.62
N VAL A 852 7.19 -14.16 20.26
CA VAL A 852 8.32 -15.07 20.48
C VAL A 852 8.97 -15.32 19.11
N GLY A 853 10.27 -15.09 18.97
CA GLY A 853 11.01 -15.34 17.73
C GLY A 853 11.16 -14.13 16.78
N PHE A 854 11.30 -12.91 17.30
CA PHE A 854 11.56 -11.73 16.45
C PHE A 854 12.87 -11.84 15.65
N SER A 855 13.90 -12.42 16.25
CA SER A 855 15.25 -12.56 15.70
C SER A 855 15.47 -13.87 14.93
N GLY A 856 14.41 -14.40 14.32
CA GLY A 856 14.34 -15.72 13.70
C GLY A 856 13.77 -16.78 14.64
N ASN A 857 13.96 -18.06 14.29
CA ASN A 857 13.17 -19.14 14.89
C ASN A 857 13.23 -19.22 16.42
N TYR A 858 12.11 -19.62 17.03
CA TYR A 858 12.01 -19.84 18.48
C TYR A 858 12.96 -20.95 18.97
N GLU A 859 13.33 -20.92 20.25
CA GLU A 859 14.21 -21.94 20.84
C GLU A 859 13.47 -23.23 21.18
N ASN A 860 14.19 -24.34 21.12
CA ASN A 860 13.68 -25.63 21.57
C ASN A 860 13.61 -25.70 23.11
N GLY A 861 12.64 -26.43 23.63
CA GLY A 861 12.51 -26.78 25.04
C GLY A 861 11.91 -25.65 25.88
N ILE A 862 11.06 -24.81 25.29
CA ILE A 862 10.33 -23.77 26.01
C ILE A 862 9.22 -24.45 26.82
N ASP A 863 9.42 -24.58 28.13
CA ASP A 863 8.41 -25.18 29.02
C ASP A 863 7.14 -24.32 29.09
N GLU A 864 7.28 -23.00 29.21
CA GLU A 864 6.17 -22.04 29.07
C GLU A 864 6.71 -20.59 28.98
N ALA A 865 6.49 -19.91 27.85
CA ALA A 865 6.59 -18.45 27.75
C ALA A 865 5.20 -17.83 27.94
N ARG A 866 5.08 -16.78 28.75
CA ARG A 866 3.79 -16.18 29.16
C ARG A 866 3.75 -14.69 28.86
N LEU A 867 2.65 -14.26 28.26
CA LEU A 867 2.20 -12.86 28.22
C LEU A 867 0.87 -12.78 28.97
N ILE A 868 0.76 -11.86 29.94
CA ILE A 868 -0.37 -11.76 30.85
C ILE A 868 -0.97 -10.35 30.74
N SER A 869 -2.27 -10.31 30.49
CA SER A 869 -3.04 -9.07 30.34
C SER A 869 -3.28 -8.35 31.67
N PRO A 870 -3.69 -7.07 31.64
CA PRO A 870 -4.32 -6.40 32.77
C PRO A 870 -5.66 -7.07 33.17
N SER A 871 -6.28 -6.58 34.25
CA SER A 871 -7.63 -6.98 34.67
C SER A 871 -8.67 -6.22 33.87
N TYR A 872 -9.69 -6.93 33.41
CA TYR A 872 -10.85 -6.36 32.73
C TYR A 872 -12.11 -6.66 33.55
N ASP A 873 -12.91 -5.65 33.82
CA ASP A 873 -14.20 -5.82 34.49
C ASP A 873 -15.29 -5.92 33.42
N ILE A 874 -16.01 -7.05 33.40
CA ILE A 874 -17.02 -7.31 32.38
C ILE A 874 -18.34 -6.67 32.82
N PRO A 875 -18.95 -5.78 32.01
CA PRO A 875 -20.15 -5.07 32.39
C PRO A 875 -21.35 -6.01 32.57
N LEU A 876 -22.30 -5.61 33.41
CA LEU A 876 -23.54 -6.38 33.66
C LEU A 876 -24.53 -6.28 32.48
N ASN A 877 -24.47 -5.16 31.75
CA ASN A 877 -25.28 -4.86 30.59
C ASN A 877 -24.36 -4.74 29.35
N GLY A 878 -24.88 -4.99 28.16
CA GLY A 878 -24.10 -5.07 26.93
C GLY A 878 -23.41 -6.42 26.69
N THR A 879 -22.83 -6.59 25.50
CA THR A 879 -22.00 -7.74 25.12
C THR A 879 -20.52 -7.36 25.20
N SER A 880 -19.67 -8.33 25.51
CA SER A 880 -18.22 -8.10 25.60
C SER A 880 -17.47 -9.28 25.03
N TYR A 881 -16.31 -9.01 24.46
CA TYR A 881 -15.52 -10.02 23.77
C TYR A 881 -14.05 -9.91 24.16
N LEU A 882 -13.40 -11.05 24.35
CA LEU A 882 -11.95 -11.10 24.22
C LEU A 882 -11.64 -10.95 22.72
N THR A 883 -10.76 -10.03 22.37
CA THR A 883 -10.22 -9.88 21.02
C THR A 883 -8.69 -9.83 21.07
N PHE A 884 -8.04 -10.39 20.05
CA PHE A 884 -6.62 -10.19 19.77
C PHE A 884 -6.32 -10.62 18.33
N ASP A 885 -5.41 -9.91 17.69
CA ASP A 885 -4.81 -10.35 16.43
C ASP A 885 -3.65 -11.30 16.73
N HIS A 886 -3.51 -12.35 15.93
CA HIS A 886 -2.40 -13.27 16.08
C HIS A 886 -1.83 -13.74 14.75
N TRP A 887 -0.56 -14.17 14.82
CA TRP A 887 0.12 -14.89 13.75
C TRP A 887 0.96 -15.99 14.38
N SER A 888 0.78 -17.23 13.94
CA SER A 888 1.48 -18.41 14.49
C SER A 888 2.12 -19.25 13.41
N CYS A 889 3.35 -19.68 13.69
CA CYS A 889 4.10 -20.64 12.90
C CYS A 889 4.95 -21.53 13.81
N SER A 890 4.40 -22.69 14.15
CA SER A 890 4.95 -23.63 15.14
C SER A 890 4.84 -25.07 14.66
N GLU A 891 5.68 -25.98 15.16
CA GLU A 891 5.65 -27.39 14.74
C GLU A 891 4.27 -28.04 14.98
N ALA A 892 3.62 -28.43 13.88
CA ALA A 892 2.28 -28.99 13.91
C ALA A 892 2.19 -30.24 14.81
N GLY A 893 1.32 -30.17 15.82
CA GLY A 893 1.06 -31.26 16.75
C GLY A 893 2.06 -31.38 17.90
N TRP A 894 3.05 -30.49 18.01
CA TRP A 894 4.03 -30.49 19.08
C TRP A 894 4.07 -29.14 19.77
N ASP A 895 4.35 -28.07 19.03
CA ASP A 895 4.65 -26.75 19.57
C ASP A 895 3.54 -25.76 19.23
N GLY A 896 3.31 -24.78 20.11
CA GLY A 896 2.34 -23.75 19.81
C GLY A 896 1.90 -22.89 20.99
N GLY A 897 0.93 -22.01 20.68
CA GLY A 897 0.34 -21.05 21.61
C GLY A 897 -1.05 -21.46 22.11
N ALA A 898 -1.38 -21.15 23.36
CA ALA A 898 -2.71 -21.32 23.94
C ALA A 898 -3.11 -20.16 24.87
N VAL A 899 -4.40 -19.92 25.03
CA VAL A 899 -4.96 -18.85 25.89
C VAL A 899 -5.56 -19.45 27.17
N PHE A 900 -5.35 -18.75 28.28
CA PHE A 900 -5.93 -19.08 29.59
C PHE A 900 -6.67 -17.87 30.15
N ILE A 901 -7.76 -18.13 30.89
CA ILE A 901 -8.54 -17.11 31.59
C ILE A 901 -8.40 -17.28 33.11
N LYS A 902 -8.44 -16.17 33.84
CA LYS A 902 -8.49 -16.13 35.31
C LYS A 902 -9.64 -15.24 35.76
N VAL A 903 -10.64 -15.83 36.41
CA VAL A 903 -11.85 -15.13 36.88
C VAL A 903 -11.73 -14.81 38.38
N ASN A 904 -12.03 -13.58 38.79
CA ASN A 904 -12.12 -13.12 40.19
C ASN A 904 -10.92 -13.55 41.07
N ASN A 905 -9.70 -13.42 40.54
CA ASN A 905 -8.45 -13.84 41.18
C ASN A 905 -8.32 -15.35 41.50
N GLY A 906 -9.13 -16.22 40.88
CA GLY A 906 -9.06 -17.68 41.00
C GLY A 906 -7.83 -18.33 40.37
N ALA A 907 -7.91 -19.62 40.04
CA ALA A 907 -6.84 -20.31 39.31
C ALA A 907 -6.91 -20.00 37.80
N TRP A 908 -5.78 -20.13 37.09
CA TRP A 908 -5.78 -20.08 35.63
C TRP A 908 -6.52 -21.29 35.06
N GLN A 909 -7.42 -21.06 34.12
CA GLN A 909 -8.19 -22.08 33.42
C GLN A 909 -7.87 -21.99 31.93
N TYR A 910 -7.71 -23.14 31.27
CA TYR A 910 -7.55 -23.19 29.82
C TYR A 910 -8.81 -22.64 29.15
N PHE A 911 -8.64 -21.69 28.23
CA PHE A 911 -9.73 -20.99 27.56
C PHE A 911 -9.86 -21.52 26.14
N ASP A 912 -10.98 -22.18 25.84
CA ASP A 912 -11.20 -22.84 24.56
C ASP A 912 -12.58 -22.52 24.00
N PRO A 913 -12.68 -21.47 23.19
CA PRO A 913 -13.88 -21.15 22.43
C PRO A 913 -13.94 -21.88 21.07
N GLY A 914 -12.96 -22.74 20.75
CA GLY A 914 -12.90 -23.49 19.49
C GLY A 914 -11.95 -22.95 18.42
N TRP A 915 -10.96 -22.10 18.78
CA TRP A 915 -10.05 -21.47 17.81
C TRP A 915 -8.86 -22.34 17.35
N TYR A 916 -8.46 -23.32 18.17
CA TYR A 916 -7.15 -23.95 18.02
C TYR A 916 -7.07 -24.86 16.78
N SER A 917 -5.99 -24.71 15.99
CA SER A 917 -5.77 -25.46 14.76
C SER A 917 -5.15 -26.85 14.97
N GLY A 918 -4.56 -27.09 16.14
CA GLY A 918 -3.89 -28.34 16.46
C GLY A 918 -4.01 -28.72 17.94
N THR A 919 -3.45 -29.87 18.29
CA THR A 919 -3.36 -30.34 19.68
C THR A 919 -1.93 -30.76 19.96
N ALA A 920 -1.35 -30.26 21.05
CA ALA A 920 0.00 -30.61 21.45
C ALA A 920 0.05 -32.10 21.83
N SER A 921 1.03 -32.82 21.30
CA SER A 921 1.27 -34.23 21.58
C SER A 921 1.28 -34.49 23.09
N SER A 922 0.76 -35.64 23.53
CA SER A 922 0.85 -36.06 24.93
C SER A 922 2.28 -36.41 25.39
N PHE A 923 3.29 -36.13 24.57
CA PHE A 923 4.70 -36.33 24.88
C PHE A 923 5.54 -35.08 24.55
N ALA A 924 4.90 -33.93 24.30
CA ALA A 924 5.59 -32.71 23.88
C ALA A 924 6.56 -32.15 24.94
N GLY A 925 6.34 -32.49 26.23
CA GLY A 925 7.31 -32.21 27.29
C GLY A 925 7.31 -30.78 27.82
N HIS A 926 6.35 -29.95 27.40
CA HIS A 926 6.07 -28.62 27.93
C HIS A 926 4.65 -28.55 28.53
N ASN A 927 4.30 -27.42 29.14
CA ASN A 927 3.10 -27.27 29.96
C ASN A 927 1.75 -27.35 29.21
N LEU A 928 1.76 -27.24 27.87
CA LEU A 928 0.56 -27.30 27.01
C LEU A 928 0.29 -28.71 26.47
N GLN A 929 1.09 -29.71 26.88
CA GLN A 929 0.96 -31.10 26.49
C GLN A 929 -0.50 -31.61 26.60
N GLY A 930 -1.08 -32.03 25.48
CA GLY A 930 -2.46 -32.55 25.42
C GLY A 930 -3.56 -31.49 25.32
N MET A 931 -3.23 -30.20 25.21
CA MET A 931 -4.19 -29.11 25.00
C MET A 931 -4.26 -28.69 23.52
N GLY A 932 -5.35 -28.01 23.14
CA GLY A 932 -5.43 -27.33 21.86
C GLY A 932 -4.42 -26.17 21.80
N ILE A 933 -3.79 -25.99 20.64
CA ILE A 933 -2.76 -24.98 20.40
C ILE A 933 -2.86 -24.41 18.98
N PHE A 934 -2.43 -23.15 18.83
CA PHE A 934 -2.15 -22.51 17.54
C PHE A 934 -0.84 -23.04 16.99
N THR A 935 -0.85 -23.52 15.74
CA THR A 935 0.29 -24.19 15.12
C THR A 935 0.74 -23.45 13.84
N MET A 936 0.38 -23.96 12.67
CA MET A 936 0.78 -23.47 11.34
C MET A 936 -0.30 -22.58 10.71
N ASP A 937 -0.81 -21.61 11.47
CA ASP A 937 -2.03 -20.88 11.08
C ASP A 937 -1.75 -19.89 9.93
N HIS A 938 -0.55 -19.31 9.91
CA HIS A 938 -0.20 -18.26 8.95
C HIS A 938 1.13 -18.51 8.24
N CYS A 939 1.59 -19.76 8.22
CA CYS A 939 2.82 -20.11 7.53
C CYS A 939 2.77 -21.49 6.89
N THR A 940 3.68 -21.71 5.95
CA THR A 940 4.09 -23.04 5.50
C THR A 940 5.55 -23.23 5.86
N GLY A 941 5.98 -24.47 6.03
CA GLY A 941 7.35 -24.73 6.46
C GLY A 941 7.62 -26.18 6.78
N THR A 942 8.89 -26.48 7.01
CA THR A 942 9.37 -27.81 7.36
C THR A 942 10.17 -27.71 8.65
N ALA A 943 9.61 -28.21 9.76
CA ALA A 943 10.18 -28.07 11.10
C ALA A 943 11.63 -28.56 11.20
N PHE A 944 11.96 -29.71 10.60
CA PHE A 944 13.33 -30.25 10.68
C PHE A 944 14.40 -29.39 10.00
N SER A 945 14.02 -28.59 9.00
CA SER A 945 14.95 -27.69 8.31
C SER A 945 14.92 -26.26 8.89
N GLY A 946 14.02 -25.98 9.83
CA GLY A 946 13.80 -24.65 10.39
C GLY A 946 13.36 -23.62 9.35
N THR A 947 12.87 -24.06 8.18
CA THR A 947 12.51 -23.17 7.08
C THR A 947 11.01 -22.95 7.08
N TRP A 948 10.61 -21.69 6.94
CA TRP A 948 9.21 -21.28 6.89
C TRP A 948 9.03 -20.10 5.92
N ALA A 949 7.80 -19.91 5.47
CA ALA A 949 7.35 -18.74 4.72
C ALA A 949 5.96 -18.35 5.22
N SER A 950 5.74 -17.05 5.41
CA SER A 950 4.41 -16.54 5.74
C SER A 950 3.43 -16.77 4.59
N THR A 951 2.20 -17.15 4.90
CA THR A 951 1.10 -17.31 3.94
C THR A 951 0.05 -16.21 4.03
N SER A 952 0.06 -15.43 5.11
CA SER A 952 -0.92 -14.36 5.36
C SER A 952 -0.44 -13.37 6.43
N GLN A 953 -1.16 -12.26 6.57
CA GLN A 953 -1.02 -11.30 7.68
C GLN A 953 -1.58 -11.89 8.99
N MET A 954 -1.51 -11.12 10.09
CA MET A 954 -2.17 -11.50 11.35
C MET A 954 -3.69 -11.55 11.13
N THR A 955 -4.39 -12.42 11.86
CA THR A 955 -5.85 -12.47 11.84
C THR A 955 -6.44 -12.23 13.21
N ASN A 956 -7.62 -11.61 13.24
CA ASN A 956 -8.35 -11.33 14.47
C ASN A 956 -9.05 -12.58 14.99
N LEU A 957 -8.92 -12.85 16.29
CA LEU A 957 -9.71 -13.82 17.01
C LEU A 957 -10.59 -13.13 18.04
N ARG A 958 -11.87 -13.54 18.07
CA ARG A 958 -12.89 -12.97 18.97
C ARG A 958 -13.68 -14.05 19.70
N ALA A 959 -13.89 -13.87 21.00
CA ALA A 959 -14.66 -14.80 21.83
C ALA A 959 -15.59 -14.05 22.79
N ASN A 960 -16.86 -14.44 22.78
CA ASN A 960 -17.90 -13.87 23.62
C ASN A 960 -17.61 -14.14 25.12
N LEU A 961 -17.76 -13.10 25.95
CA LEU A 961 -17.53 -13.13 27.40
C LEU A 961 -18.81 -12.96 28.23
N ASP A 962 -19.99 -13.14 27.64
CA ASP A 962 -21.29 -12.97 28.32
C ASP A 962 -21.47 -13.89 29.53
N ALA A 963 -20.81 -15.05 29.53
CA ALA A 963 -20.81 -15.96 30.68
C ALA A 963 -20.10 -15.37 31.92
N TYR A 964 -19.36 -14.27 31.77
CA TYR A 964 -18.56 -13.63 32.80
C TYR A 964 -19.07 -12.23 33.18
N LYS A 965 -20.32 -11.86 32.80
CA LYS A 965 -20.91 -10.56 33.14
C LYS A 965 -20.89 -10.31 34.65
N GLY A 966 -20.34 -9.15 35.04
CA GLY A 966 -20.16 -8.75 36.45
C GLY A 966 -18.91 -9.31 37.12
N ASP A 967 -18.11 -10.15 36.44
CA ASP A 967 -16.83 -10.65 36.95
C ASP A 967 -15.64 -9.81 36.47
N SER A 968 -14.52 -9.94 37.18
CA SER A 968 -13.22 -9.42 36.73
C SER A 968 -12.36 -10.55 36.16
N VAL A 969 -11.88 -10.39 34.92
CA VAL A 969 -11.14 -11.42 34.18
C VAL A 969 -9.72 -10.96 33.81
N LYS A 970 -8.81 -11.91 33.68
CA LYS A 970 -7.48 -11.74 33.07
C LYS A 970 -7.20 -12.84 32.07
N PHE A 971 -6.37 -12.55 31.09
CA PHE A 971 -5.93 -13.50 30.08
C PHE A 971 -4.42 -13.74 30.17
N LYS A 972 -4.01 -14.97 29.86
CA LYS A 972 -2.61 -15.38 29.73
C LYS A 972 -2.45 -16.11 28.41
N PHE A 973 -1.60 -15.57 27.55
CA PHE A 973 -1.13 -16.20 26.33
C PHE A 973 0.13 -17.00 26.68
N ALA A 974 0.10 -18.30 26.43
CA ALA A 974 1.17 -19.22 26.78
C ALA A 974 1.71 -19.90 25.52
N PHE A 975 3.03 -19.95 25.35
CA PHE A 975 3.70 -20.64 24.26
C PHE A 975 4.65 -21.71 24.79
N GLY A 976 4.69 -22.88 24.16
CA GLY A 976 5.62 -23.96 24.51
C GLY A 976 6.19 -24.66 23.29
N SER A 977 7.40 -25.22 23.46
CA SER A 977 8.10 -25.99 22.42
C SER A 977 8.76 -27.24 22.98
N ASP A 978 8.82 -28.26 22.13
CA ASP A 978 9.52 -29.52 22.37
C ASP A 978 11.05 -29.36 22.24
N GLY A 979 11.80 -30.44 22.46
CA GLY A 979 13.26 -30.41 22.51
C GLY A 979 14.00 -30.32 21.16
N TYR A 980 13.32 -30.29 20.01
CA TYR A 980 13.96 -30.63 18.72
C TYR A 980 13.93 -29.54 17.66
N TYR A 981 12.75 -29.01 17.33
CA TYR A 981 12.60 -28.14 16.16
C TYR A 981 12.00 -26.79 16.51
N GLY A 982 12.35 -25.79 15.70
CA GLY A 982 11.88 -24.42 15.89
C GLY A 982 11.53 -23.78 14.55
N LEU A 983 10.39 -23.10 14.52
CA LEU A 983 9.89 -22.27 13.41
C LEU A 983 9.78 -20.81 13.87
N ALA A 984 9.00 -19.98 13.19
CA ALA A 984 9.02 -18.53 13.40
C ALA A 984 8.47 -18.08 14.76
N GLY A 985 7.49 -18.79 15.33
CA GLY A 985 6.95 -18.53 16.67
C GLY A 985 5.52 -18.00 16.66
N TRP A 986 5.14 -17.26 17.70
CA TRP A 986 3.78 -16.75 17.90
C TRP A 986 3.80 -15.27 18.28
N PHE A 987 3.01 -14.47 17.56
CA PHE A 987 2.93 -13.03 17.64
C PHE A 987 1.47 -12.62 17.92
N ILE A 988 1.30 -11.60 18.75
CA ILE A 988 0.04 -11.15 19.32
C ILE A 988 0.01 -9.63 19.27
N ASP A 989 -1.11 -9.10 18.81
CA ASP A 989 -1.36 -7.68 18.68
C ASP A 989 -2.84 -7.34 18.96
N ASN A 990 -3.20 -6.06 19.08
CA ASN A 990 -4.58 -5.58 19.35
C ASN A 990 -5.33 -6.41 20.40
N ALA A 991 -4.68 -6.73 21.51
CA ALA A 991 -5.18 -7.70 22.47
C ALA A 991 -5.91 -7.02 23.64
N GLY A 992 -7.09 -7.52 24.00
CA GLY A 992 -7.80 -7.05 25.17
C GLY A 992 -9.28 -7.43 25.21
N VAL A 993 -10.07 -6.64 25.93
CA VAL A 993 -11.52 -6.82 26.00
C VAL A 993 -12.21 -5.69 25.25
N GLN A 994 -12.90 -6.06 24.19
CA GLN A 994 -13.78 -5.18 23.47
C GLN A 994 -15.13 -5.12 24.20
N ILE A 995 -15.58 -3.90 24.48
CA ILE A 995 -16.89 -3.61 25.07
C ILE A 995 -17.59 -2.71 24.07
N SER A 996 -18.63 -3.24 23.46
CA SER A 996 -19.41 -2.54 22.45
C SER A 996 -19.91 -1.18 22.94
N ASN A 997 -19.69 -0.13 22.13
CA ASN A 997 -20.20 1.21 22.35
C ASN A 997 -20.73 1.84 21.05
N TYR A 998 -22.05 1.94 20.92
CA TYR A 998 -22.78 2.34 19.72
C TYR A 998 -23.45 3.72 19.85
N GLY A 999 -22.86 4.61 20.66
CA GLY A 999 -23.44 5.93 20.94
C GLY A 999 -23.36 6.92 19.77
N ILE A 1000 -22.55 6.62 18.75
CA ILE A 1000 -22.37 7.45 17.54
C ILE A 1000 -23.30 6.94 16.44
N PRO A 1001 -24.23 7.77 15.92
CA PRO A 1001 -25.06 7.40 14.78
C PRO A 1001 -24.22 7.17 13.51
N GLY A 1002 -24.69 6.25 12.67
CA GLY A 1002 -24.06 5.91 11.41
C GLY A 1002 -25.01 6.00 10.24
N SER A 1003 -24.49 5.87 9.02
CA SER A 1003 -25.27 5.88 7.80
C SER A 1003 -24.68 4.99 6.72
N TRP A 1004 -25.56 4.39 5.92
CA TRP A 1004 -25.20 3.65 4.72
C TRP A 1004 -25.79 4.35 3.50
N LEU A 1005 -24.96 4.61 2.49
CA LEU A 1005 -25.38 5.21 1.23
C LEU A 1005 -25.37 4.15 0.13
N SER A 1006 -26.53 3.98 -0.50
CA SER A 1006 -26.69 3.00 -1.55
C SER A 1006 -25.95 3.36 -2.85
N PRO A 1007 -25.76 2.38 -3.75
CA PRO A 1007 -25.53 2.63 -5.17
C PRO A 1007 -26.60 3.53 -5.80
N SER A 1008 -26.30 4.06 -6.98
CA SER A 1008 -27.24 4.91 -7.71
C SER A 1008 -28.46 4.12 -8.20
N ILE A 1009 -29.62 4.74 -8.08
CA ILE A 1009 -30.92 4.23 -8.48
C ILE A 1009 -31.41 5.10 -9.63
N SER A 1010 -31.63 4.51 -10.80
CA SER A 1010 -32.26 5.20 -11.93
C SER A 1010 -33.78 5.31 -11.74
N LEU A 1011 -34.29 6.54 -11.87
CA LEU A 1011 -35.70 6.90 -11.91
C LEU A 1011 -36.17 7.33 -13.33
N ASP A 1012 -35.24 7.44 -14.28
CA ASP A 1012 -35.35 8.10 -15.59
C ASP A 1012 -36.30 7.46 -16.63
N SER A 1013 -36.99 6.37 -16.29
CA SER A 1013 -37.79 5.60 -17.24
C SER A 1013 -39.29 5.77 -17.00
N ASP A 1014 -40.01 6.20 -18.05
CA ASP A 1014 -41.47 6.31 -18.13
C ASP A 1014 -42.23 5.02 -17.74
N ARG A 1015 -41.53 3.89 -17.62
CA ARG A 1015 -42.07 2.57 -17.26
C ARG A 1015 -41.85 2.18 -15.80
N LYS A 1016 -41.02 2.91 -15.04
CA LYS A 1016 -40.62 2.54 -13.66
C LYS A 1016 -41.40 3.24 -12.54
N PHE A 1017 -42.26 4.22 -12.83
CA PHE A 1017 -43.17 4.90 -11.87
C PHE A 1017 -42.51 5.26 -10.51
N ASN A 1018 -41.33 5.89 -10.56
CA ASN A 1018 -40.49 6.22 -9.41
C ASN A 1018 -40.20 5.02 -8.48
N LEU A 1019 -40.27 3.78 -8.95
CA LEU A 1019 -40.00 2.58 -8.15
C LEU A 1019 -40.84 2.52 -6.85
N GLY A 1020 -42.06 3.06 -6.83
CA GLY A 1020 -43.02 2.85 -5.73
C GLY A 1020 -42.63 3.45 -4.37
N PHE A 1021 -42.28 2.60 -3.39
CA PHE A 1021 -41.91 2.99 -2.03
C PHE A 1021 -40.69 2.20 -1.56
N VAL A 1022 -40.02 2.72 -0.53
CA VAL A 1022 -38.89 2.09 0.15
C VAL A 1022 -39.36 1.50 1.47
N ASP A 1023 -38.98 0.26 1.74
CA ASP A 1023 -39.29 -0.49 2.96
C ASP A 1023 -38.05 -1.23 3.48
N ILE A 1024 -38.06 -1.67 4.74
CA ILE A 1024 -36.91 -2.33 5.36
C ILE A 1024 -37.29 -3.58 6.15
N GLU A 1025 -36.33 -4.49 6.29
CA GLU A 1025 -36.30 -5.59 7.25
C GLU A 1025 -35.17 -5.33 8.24
N GLY A 1026 -35.51 -5.06 9.50
CA GLY A 1026 -34.54 -4.74 10.53
C GLY A 1026 -35.17 -4.42 11.87
N HIS A 1027 -34.38 -4.56 12.92
CA HIS A 1027 -34.76 -4.37 14.32
C HIS A 1027 -33.90 -3.29 14.97
N ALA A 1028 -34.53 -2.24 15.50
CA ALA A 1028 -33.78 -1.13 16.09
C ALA A 1028 -33.66 -1.18 17.63
N GLY A 1029 -34.33 -2.10 18.32
CA GLY A 1029 -34.39 -2.11 19.79
C GLY A 1029 -35.31 -1.03 20.37
N GLU A 1030 -35.44 -0.96 21.71
CA GLU A 1030 -36.29 0.02 22.41
C GLU A 1030 -35.74 1.46 22.31
N ASP A 1031 -34.41 1.61 22.23
CA ASP A 1031 -33.70 2.89 22.24
C ASP A 1031 -32.94 3.20 20.93
N GLY A 1032 -33.09 2.37 19.89
CA GLY A 1032 -32.48 2.61 18.57
C GLY A 1032 -33.47 3.01 17.48
N TRP A 1033 -32.95 3.54 16.37
CA TRP A 1033 -33.74 4.03 15.24
C TRP A 1033 -33.07 3.79 13.88
N ILE A 1034 -33.89 3.63 12.83
CA ILE A 1034 -33.47 3.50 11.42
C ILE A 1034 -34.32 4.43 10.56
N ARG A 1035 -33.69 5.30 9.76
CA ARG A 1035 -34.35 6.33 8.92
C ARG A 1035 -33.69 6.46 7.56
N GLY A 1036 -34.34 7.11 6.60
CA GLY A 1036 -33.86 7.24 5.22
C GLY A 1036 -33.76 8.69 4.74
N SER A 1037 -32.97 8.92 3.70
CA SER A 1037 -32.95 10.15 2.90
C SER A 1037 -32.65 9.85 1.43
N LEU A 1038 -33.11 10.67 0.50
CA LEU A 1038 -32.73 10.57 -0.91
C LEU A 1038 -31.74 11.67 -1.27
N LEU A 1039 -30.69 11.29 -1.99
CA LEU A 1039 -29.68 12.18 -2.54
C LEU A 1039 -29.70 12.13 -4.07
N GLU A 1040 -29.36 13.22 -4.74
CA GLU A 1040 -29.08 13.22 -6.18
C GLU A 1040 -27.74 12.49 -6.43
N ALA A 1041 -27.70 11.54 -7.37
CA ALA A 1041 -26.55 10.66 -7.54
C ALA A 1041 -25.27 11.38 -8.03
N SER A 1042 -25.42 12.44 -8.82
CA SER A 1042 -24.29 13.17 -9.42
C SER A 1042 -23.67 14.23 -8.50
N THR A 1043 -24.47 14.83 -7.62
CA THR A 1043 -24.05 15.96 -6.77
C THR A 1043 -23.98 15.61 -5.28
N GLY A 1044 -24.64 14.53 -4.85
CA GLY A 1044 -24.81 14.18 -3.44
C GLY A 1044 -25.78 15.09 -2.68
N ALA A 1045 -26.45 16.06 -3.35
CA ALA A 1045 -27.38 16.98 -2.71
C ALA A 1045 -28.68 16.27 -2.28
N GLN A 1046 -29.25 16.67 -1.14
CA GLN A 1046 -30.51 16.09 -0.65
C GLN A 1046 -31.70 16.44 -1.56
N VAL A 1047 -32.50 15.45 -1.91
CA VAL A 1047 -33.77 15.64 -2.62
C VAL A 1047 -34.77 16.30 -1.66
N PRO A 1048 -35.35 17.47 -2.00
CA PRO A 1048 -36.25 18.19 -1.12
C PRO A 1048 -37.44 17.34 -0.64
N GLY A 1049 -37.68 17.31 0.68
CA GLY A 1049 -38.78 16.54 1.29
C GLY A 1049 -38.44 15.07 1.60
N PHE A 1050 -37.27 14.58 1.22
CA PHE A 1050 -36.80 13.22 1.44
C PHE A 1050 -35.57 13.19 2.33
N SER A 1051 -35.61 13.89 3.48
CA SER A 1051 -34.50 13.98 4.42
C SER A 1051 -34.92 13.53 5.81
N ASN A 1052 -34.17 12.60 6.39
CA ASN A 1052 -34.34 12.00 7.71
C ASN A 1052 -35.78 11.52 8.01
N ILE A 1053 -36.34 10.70 7.12
CA ILE A 1053 -37.72 10.21 7.17
C ILE A 1053 -37.78 8.74 7.63
N SER A 1054 -38.86 8.37 8.30
CA SER A 1054 -39.09 6.99 8.76
C SER A 1054 -39.47 6.06 7.61
N PHE A 1055 -39.17 4.77 7.77
CA PHE A 1055 -39.66 3.74 6.86
C PHE A 1055 -41.08 3.28 7.22
N PRO A 1056 -41.88 2.93 6.21
CA PRO A 1056 -41.63 3.07 4.78
C PRO A 1056 -41.91 4.49 4.29
N PHE A 1057 -41.39 4.85 3.11
CA PHE A 1057 -41.78 6.11 2.46
C PHE A 1057 -41.92 5.98 0.94
N SER A 1058 -42.78 6.83 0.36
CA SER A 1058 -43.16 6.78 -1.06
C SER A 1058 -42.24 7.61 -1.93
N LEU A 1059 -41.71 7.03 -3.00
CA LEU A 1059 -40.91 7.72 -4.02
C LEU A 1059 -41.78 8.48 -5.04
N ALA A 1060 -43.10 8.39 -4.96
CA ALA A 1060 -44.03 9.07 -5.85
C ALA A 1060 -43.92 10.60 -5.87
N GLY A 1061 -43.31 11.19 -4.85
CA GLY A 1061 -43.10 12.64 -4.73
C GLY A 1061 -41.79 13.14 -5.38
N VAL A 1062 -40.95 12.24 -5.90
CA VAL A 1062 -39.69 12.61 -6.55
C VAL A 1062 -39.95 13.03 -8.00
N ASP A 1063 -39.43 14.18 -8.40
CA ASP A 1063 -39.46 14.60 -9.80
C ASP A 1063 -38.34 13.89 -10.56
N ALA A 1064 -38.70 12.85 -11.33
CA ALA A 1064 -37.74 12.03 -12.07
C ALA A 1064 -37.11 12.76 -13.28
N GLU A 1065 -37.71 13.85 -13.78
CA GLU A 1065 -37.08 14.67 -14.81
C GLU A 1065 -35.95 15.52 -14.21
N GLN A 1066 -36.14 16.00 -12.97
CA GLN A 1066 -35.14 16.78 -12.25
C GLN A 1066 -34.08 15.91 -11.56
N TYR A 1067 -34.47 14.74 -11.05
CA TYR A 1067 -33.61 13.81 -10.32
C TYR A 1067 -33.65 12.42 -11.00
N PRO A 1068 -33.08 12.27 -12.21
CA PRO A 1068 -33.14 11.03 -12.98
C PRO A 1068 -32.38 9.88 -12.33
N GLN A 1069 -31.39 10.19 -11.49
CA GLN A 1069 -30.67 9.22 -10.67
C GLN A 1069 -30.58 9.71 -9.23
N VAL A 1070 -30.94 8.84 -8.28
CA VAL A 1070 -30.93 9.14 -6.84
C VAL A 1070 -30.20 8.04 -6.06
N ARG A 1071 -29.71 8.34 -4.86
CA ARG A 1071 -29.17 7.37 -3.91
C ARG A 1071 -30.02 7.39 -2.63
N LEU A 1072 -30.18 6.25 -1.99
CA LEU A 1072 -30.80 6.13 -0.68
C LEU A 1072 -29.73 6.16 0.40
N LYS A 1073 -29.79 7.17 1.28
CA LYS A 1073 -28.99 7.21 2.51
C LYS A 1073 -29.82 6.69 3.67
N ILE A 1074 -29.46 5.54 4.21
CA ILE A 1074 -29.97 5.02 5.49
C ILE A 1074 -29.20 5.68 6.62
N HIS A 1075 -29.90 6.11 7.66
CA HIS A 1075 -29.35 6.64 8.91
C HIS A 1075 -29.77 5.71 10.04
N MET A 1076 -28.83 5.37 10.91
CA MET A 1076 -29.03 4.51 12.07
C MET A 1076 -28.48 5.19 13.32
N GLY A 1077 -29.08 4.94 14.48
CA GLY A 1077 -28.55 5.44 15.75
C GLY A 1077 -29.14 4.71 16.94
N SER A 1078 -28.52 4.87 18.10
CA SER A 1078 -28.96 4.33 19.38
C SER A 1078 -28.79 5.36 20.50
N ASP A 1079 -29.81 5.50 21.35
CA ASP A 1079 -29.75 6.25 22.60
C ASP A 1079 -29.25 5.36 23.76
N ASP A 1080 -29.23 4.03 23.59
CA ASP A 1080 -28.51 3.08 24.47
C ASP A 1080 -27.15 2.73 23.84
N PRO A 1081 -26.03 3.26 24.36
CA PRO A 1081 -24.72 2.98 23.82
C PRO A 1081 -24.31 1.51 23.86
N GLU A 1082 -25.00 0.63 24.58
CA GLU A 1082 -24.68 -0.80 24.65
C GLU A 1082 -25.45 -1.65 23.62
N GLN A 1083 -26.34 -1.05 22.84
CA GLN A 1083 -27.14 -1.75 21.83
C GLN A 1083 -27.05 -1.08 20.45
N THR A 1084 -27.01 -1.90 19.41
CA THR A 1084 -27.03 -1.44 18.02
C THR A 1084 -28.35 -1.83 17.34
N PRO A 1085 -28.96 -0.93 16.55
CA PRO A 1085 -29.95 -1.33 15.55
C PRO A 1085 -29.31 -2.28 14.52
N ARG A 1086 -30.11 -3.18 13.94
CA ARG A 1086 -29.74 -4.15 12.92
C ARG A 1086 -30.63 -3.98 11.69
N LEU A 1087 -30.05 -3.89 10.51
CA LEU A 1087 -30.76 -3.82 9.23
C LEU A 1087 -30.33 -4.98 8.34
N GLU A 1088 -31.26 -5.88 8.03
CA GLU A 1088 -31.03 -7.08 7.25
C GLU A 1088 -31.25 -6.82 5.75
N LYS A 1089 -32.33 -6.11 5.38
CA LYS A 1089 -32.68 -5.84 3.97
C LYS A 1089 -33.35 -4.50 3.74
N VAL A 1090 -33.12 -3.91 2.57
CA VAL A 1090 -33.87 -2.77 2.04
C VAL A 1090 -34.61 -3.20 0.78
N HIS A 1091 -35.89 -2.83 0.68
CA HIS A 1091 -36.76 -3.14 -0.46
C HIS A 1091 -37.21 -1.85 -1.14
N ILE A 1092 -37.00 -1.73 -2.45
CA ILE A 1092 -37.43 -0.57 -3.25
C ILE A 1092 -38.29 -1.03 -4.42
N GLY A 1093 -39.50 -0.47 -4.55
CA GLY A 1093 -40.43 -0.82 -5.64
C GLY A 1093 -41.10 -2.17 -5.51
N GLY A 1094 -40.81 -2.89 -4.43
CA GLY A 1094 -41.29 -4.24 -4.15
C GLY A 1094 -42.44 -4.32 -3.14
N LYS A 1095 -42.38 -5.38 -2.33
CA LYS A 1095 -43.41 -5.84 -1.39
C LYS A 1095 -43.30 -5.06 -0.06
N ARG A 1096 -44.45 -4.76 0.59
CA ARG A 1096 -44.43 -4.39 2.02
C ARG A 1096 -44.05 -5.62 2.83
N VAL A 1097 -43.10 -5.47 3.75
CA VAL A 1097 -42.63 -6.59 4.57
C VAL A 1097 -43.27 -6.56 5.96
N LEU A 1098 -43.82 -7.71 6.39
CA LEU A 1098 -44.26 -7.96 7.75
C LEU A 1098 -43.52 -9.21 8.24
N ASN A 1099 -42.58 -9.04 9.16
CA ASN A 1099 -41.84 -10.12 9.80
C ASN A 1099 -41.85 -9.93 11.33
N ALA A 1100 -41.37 -10.91 12.09
CA ALA A 1100 -41.36 -10.82 13.54
C ALA A 1100 -40.42 -9.72 14.07
N ASP A 1101 -39.43 -9.34 13.28
CA ASP A 1101 -38.38 -8.38 13.64
C ASP A 1101 -38.67 -6.95 13.17
N SER A 1102 -39.84 -6.69 12.57
CA SER A 1102 -40.20 -5.45 11.84
C SER A 1102 -40.49 -4.22 12.72
N GLY A 1103 -39.54 -3.86 13.59
CA GLY A 1103 -39.70 -2.82 14.61
C GLY A 1103 -39.67 -1.36 14.13
N GLN A 1104 -39.34 -1.08 12.86
CA GLN A 1104 -39.18 0.31 12.36
C GLN A 1104 -39.69 0.53 10.93
N ASN A 1105 -40.56 -0.35 10.43
CA ASN A 1105 -41.11 -0.27 9.07
C ASN A 1105 -42.63 0.01 9.06
N GLY A 1106 -43.12 0.67 10.11
CA GLY A 1106 -44.48 1.19 10.23
C GLY A 1106 -45.57 0.17 10.60
N TRP A 1107 -45.22 -1.07 10.96
CA TRP A 1107 -46.16 -2.02 11.56
C TRP A 1107 -46.24 -1.84 13.09
N GLU A 1108 -47.47 -1.84 13.61
CA GLU A 1108 -47.76 -1.77 15.05
C GLU A 1108 -48.49 -3.04 15.51
N TYR A 1109 -48.08 -3.54 16.69
CA TYR A 1109 -48.67 -4.70 17.34
C TYR A 1109 -49.39 -4.31 18.63
N SER A 1110 -50.63 -4.77 18.80
CA SER A 1110 -51.34 -4.63 20.08
C SER A 1110 -50.76 -5.59 21.14
N ALA A 1111 -50.99 -5.32 22.42
CA ALA A 1111 -50.54 -6.11 23.59
C ALA A 1111 -50.96 -7.61 23.64
N GLY A 1112 -51.62 -8.15 22.61
CA GLY A 1112 -51.95 -9.57 22.47
C GLY A 1112 -51.15 -10.30 21.38
N ILE A 1113 -50.14 -9.66 20.78
CA ILE A 1113 -49.18 -10.23 19.82
C ILE A 1113 -47.77 -10.07 20.42
N GLU A 1114 -46.99 -11.14 20.48
CA GLU A 1114 -45.59 -11.16 20.94
C GLU A 1114 -44.71 -11.88 19.90
N VAL A 1115 -43.39 -11.75 19.98
CA VAL A 1115 -42.45 -12.48 19.12
C VAL A 1115 -41.83 -13.62 19.94
N VAL A 1116 -41.97 -14.86 19.47
CA VAL A 1116 -41.35 -16.04 20.08
C VAL A 1116 -40.62 -16.82 18.98
N ASP A 1117 -39.32 -17.06 19.16
CA ASP A 1117 -38.47 -17.80 18.22
C ASP A 1117 -38.56 -17.28 16.76
N GLY A 1118 -38.58 -15.96 16.57
CA GLY A 1118 -38.68 -15.33 15.25
C GLY A 1118 -40.07 -15.41 14.60
N LEU A 1119 -41.11 -15.75 15.37
CA LEU A 1119 -42.50 -15.86 14.90
C LEU A 1119 -43.44 -14.95 15.68
N LEU A 1120 -44.40 -14.32 14.98
CA LEU A 1120 -45.48 -13.56 15.61
C LEU A 1120 -46.49 -14.52 16.28
N ASN A 1121 -46.48 -14.53 17.60
CA ASN A 1121 -47.33 -15.35 18.46
C ASN A 1121 -48.50 -14.52 19.04
N ALA A 1122 -49.69 -15.10 19.14
CA ALA A 1122 -50.86 -14.43 19.70
C ALA A 1122 -51.17 -14.95 21.11
N THR A 1123 -50.86 -14.17 22.15
CA THR A 1123 -51.01 -14.59 23.56
C THR A 1123 -52.40 -14.38 24.15
N ALA A 1124 -53.28 -13.67 23.45
CA ALA A 1124 -54.63 -13.31 23.93
C ALA A 1124 -55.74 -13.72 22.95
N ILE A 1125 -56.98 -13.79 23.46
CA ILE A 1125 -58.21 -14.09 22.69
C ILE A 1125 -58.42 -13.07 21.53
N THR A 1126 -57.76 -11.91 21.59
CA THR A 1126 -57.78 -10.88 20.53
C THR A 1126 -56.45 -10.14 20.41
N GLY A 1127 -55.95 -9.95 19.17
CA GLY A 1127 -54.77 -9.13 18.84
C GLY A 1127 -55.00 -8.38 17.51
N THR A 1128 -54.35 -7.24 17.31
CA THR A 1128 -54.43 -6.43 16.09
C THR A 1128 -53.03 -6.10 15.60
N ILE A 1129 -52.84 -6.23 14.28
CA ILE A 1129 -51.65 -5.77 13.53
C ILE A 1129 -52.13 -4.69 12.57
N SER A 1130 -51.49 -3.52 12.59
CA SER A 1130 -51.87 -2.36 11.76
C SER A 1130 -50.65 -1.65 11.17
N SER A 1131 -50.83 -1.00 10.03
CA SER A 1131 -49.86 -0.09 9.42
C SER A 1131 -50.60 1.10 8.82
N GLU A 1132 -49.98 2.27 8.87
CA GLU A 1132 -50.42 3.45 8.10
C GLU A 1132 -50.36 3.16 6.58
N PHE A 1133 -51.16 3.91 5.80
CA PHE A 1133 -51.19 3.73 4.35
C PHE A 1133 -49.99 4.41 3.67
N VAL A 1134 -49.30 3.68 2.79
CA VAL A 1134 -48.18 4.18 2.00
C VAL A 1134 -48.60 4.27 0.53
N PHE A 1135 -48.42 5.45 -0.06
CA PHE A 1135 -48.75 5.68 -1.45
C PHE A 1135 -47.71 5.07 -2.40
N SER A 1136 -48.13 4.56 -3.56
CA SER A 1136 -47.25 4.06 -4.63
C SER A 1136 -47.86 4.36 -5.99
N LEU A 1137 -47.04 4.78 -6.95
CA LEU A 1137 -47.44 4.99 -8.36
C LEU A 1137 -47.25 3.74 -9.22
N ALA A 1138 -46.59 2.70 -8.70
CA ALA A 1138 -46.31 1.47 -9.45
C ALA A 1138 -47.58 0.61 -9.66
N PRO A 1139 -47.80 0.05 -10.86
CA PRO A 1139 -48.98 -0.76 -11.15
C PRO A 1139 -48.97 -2.12 -10.42
N SER A 1140 -49.90 -2.31 -9.49
CA SER A 1140 -50.16 -3.61 -8.85
C SER A 1140 -51.22 -4.43 -9.61
N ARG A 1141 -51.21 -5.78 -9.52
CA ARG A 1141 -52.35 -6.60 -9.98
C ARG A 1141 -53.59 -6.34 -9.10
N GLY A 1142 -54.33 -5.29 -9.45
CA GLY A 1142 -55.58 -4.89 -8.82
C GLY A 1142 -55.89 -3.44 -9.13
N ASN A 1143 -57.02 -3.18 -9.80
CA ASN A 1143 -57.46 -1.84 -10.21
C ASN A 1143 -57.27 -0.78 -9.10
N ASN A 1144 -56.59 0.33 -9.44
CA ASN A 1144 -56.55 1.64 -8.78
C ASN A 1144 -57.47 1.78 -7.55
N GLN A 1145 -57.01 1.47 -6.33
CA GLN A 1145 -57.70 1.91 -5.09
C GLN A 1145 -56.75 2.11 -3.90
N ARG A 1146 -57.02 3.19 -3.13
CA ARG A 1146 -56.48 3.49 -1.80
C ARG A 1146 -56.92 2.38 -0.82
N LYS A 1147 -56.00 1.72 -0.11
CA LYS A 1147 -56.34 0.64 0.85
C LYS A 1147 -55.63 0.84 2.21
N HIS A 1148 -56.39 0.97 3.29
CA HIS A 1148 -55.92 0.93 4.68
C HIS A 1148 -55.93 -0.53 5.17
N PHE A 1149 -54.87 -1.01 5.85
CA PHE A 1149 -54.78 -2.39 6.32
C PHE A 1149 -54.90 -2.46 7.85
N GLN A 1150 -55.98 -3.08 8.32
CA GLN A 1150 -56.20 -3.35 9.74
C GLN A 1150 -56.66 -4.80 9.89
N HIS A 1151 -55.79 -5.66 10.44
CA HIS A 1151 -56.14 -7.06 10.72
C HIS A 1151 -56.44 -7.20 12.21
N SER A 1152 -57.73 -7.39 12.54
CA SER A 1152 -58.18 -7.67 13.91
C SER A 1152 -58.53 -9.15 14.04
N PHE A 1153 -57.79 -9.87 14.87
CA PHE A 1153 -58.09 -11.25 15.22
C PHE A 1153 -59.07 -11.23 16.40
N ARG A 1154 -60.28 -11.78 16.19
CA ARG A 1154 -61.31 -11.93 17.24
C ARG A 1154 -61.77 -13.37 17.33
N ASN A 1155 -61.42 -14.05 18.42
CA ASN A 1155 -62.09 -15.30 18.79
C ASN A 1155 -63.48 -14.99 19.35
N ASN A 1156 -64.48 -14.86 18.46
CA ASN A 1156 -65.89 -14.79 18.88
C ASN A 1156 -66.45 -16.20 19.03
N LEU A 1157 -66.57 -16.65 20.28
CA LEU A 1157 -67.36 -17.83 20.61
C LEU A 1157 -68.85 -17.51 20.40
N ARG A 1158 -69.53 -18.25 19.51
CA ARG A 1158 -71.00 -18.34 19.50
C ARG A 1158 -71.46 -19.73 19.91
#